data_AF-A0A1F6CJE5-F1
#
_entry.id   AF-A0A1F6CJE5-F1
#
_cell.length_a   1.000
_cell.length_b   1.000
_cell.length_c   1.000
_cell.angle_alpha   90.00
_cell.angle_beta   90.00
_cell.angle_gamma   90.00
#
_symmetry.space_group_name_H-M   'P 1'
#
loop_
_entity.id
_entity.type
_entity.pdbx_description
1 polymer ?
#
loop_
_entity_poly.entity_id
_entity_poly.type
_entity_poly.pdbx_seq_one_letter_code
_entity_poly.pdbx_strand_id
1 'polypeptide(L)'
;MDENTITKERRAEYNYVALQLIRENGGRYRSRDFPRDIPKRIKLTPYEQSLNNTGRPRWETSFRFHSIGLVKAGLVTKEKGFWTITNKPDVDLDKFTVESLMSYCDDAYRRWAEEREGEIEDTDADTLTPEDAYEPPTSTLKINPQKVSFDELLRGVDKSTIQIPPFQREFVWSPGMIRYLLDSIYRGYPIGSFIFWRTSRRLPHHRIIGGIELSESSPGTLIDYVLDGQQRITSLYAAVRGAKIEGEKYAFFFNLKKGGFQYEKVKEDVATDEQQTRIPLERLFGESRVDYFKYIAQFPEEYQDLLNDLYDRFRTYAFSVIYVQEDEENNDEDQAESVKKIISIFSRINETGRKLSVVAKMVARCWGEGFDIREKFDEFYAKSDELEDVREETVLQAASVILNQRRCRTADILTGTDIPTLDREWDKIIDAFTASLHFLQNKIKIKTLAYVPFDTVLVSLTYFHYKNHNPTNAQSEQLKTWFWKACISNRYSSAVESKIEEDCEEFDKLLAGEKAEFSYPIDWETFKSRLIAQDYNLRNAFCKTVLSLYSYMDPKSFKDGREIDLKNAFSGYYKHHLHHFFPRAYLEKTFDPNRERRDSVVNIAFALAVVNNEMSDTAPSDYLREFEKDNPDIGSILKSHLIDDPKDFGIMANSFGGFLDKRSERIENEFRVLVGLKTKTEQQLDTEPSGPVDVLEIKMRELLREKLTAAYGGEYWLKAVPADVRMTAEKKIEDQVRRHSYEAEKYESADAKLSFLDMMDYAKIVFANWSLFAGIFKSKGELQKYFLDLKNYRNALKHNRDMNAVEKRNGEAAVLWFESMLSYHGK
;
A
#
# COMPACT_ATOMS: atom_id res chain seq x y z
N MET A 1 15.39 42.00 2.14
CA MET A 1 15.49 40.62 2.66
C MET A 1 14.46 39.81 1.90
N ASP A 2 14.84 38.67 1.34
CA ASP A 2 13.93 37.82 0.54
C ASP A 2 12.69 37.44 1.36
N GLU A 3 11.54 38.01 1.02
CA GLU A 3 10.26 37.68 1.70
C GLU A 3 9.78 36.26 1.37
N ASN A 4 10.47 35.52 0.49
CA ASN A 4 10.05 34.22 -0.04
C ASN A 4 10.92 33.01 0.41
N THR A 5 11.76 33.14 1.44
CA THR A 5 12.50 31.99 2.00
C THR A 5 12.56 32.03 3.52
N ILE A 6 12.59 30.85 4.17
CA ILE A 6 12.85 30.75 5.62
C ILE A 6 14.36 30.62 5.81
N THR A 7 15.00 31.65 6.34
CA THR A 7 16.45 31.72 6.55
C THR A 7 16.93 30.75 7.63
N LYS A 8 18.26 30.58 7.76
CA LYS A 8 18.84 29.67 8.76
C LYS A 8 18.64 30.18 10.18
N GLU A 9 18.85 31.48 10.39
CA GLU A 9 18.66 32.18 11.65
C GLU A 9 17.23 31.99 12.15
N ARG A 10 16.29 32.00 11.21
CA ARG A 10 14.88 31.84 11.52
C ARG A 10 14.50 30.43 11.94
N ARG A 11 15.13 29.41 11.35
CA ARG A 11 14.99 28.00 11.78
C ARG A 11 15.56 27.80 13.18
N ALA A 12 16.69 28.44 13.47
CA ALA A 12 17.32 28.39 14.79
C ALA A 12 16.43 28.99 15.87
N GLU A 13 15.73 30.08 15.58
CA GLU A 13 14.79 30.72 16.51
C GLU A 13 13.63 29.78 16.89
N TYR A 14 13.08 29.02 15.93
CA TYR A 14 12.05 28.01 16.24
C TYR A 14 12.57 26.93 17.19
N ASN A 15 13.78 26.42 16.94
CA ASN A 15 14.41 25.39 17.77
C ASN A 15 14.73 25.93 19.18
N TYR A 16 15.15 27.19 19.27
CA TYR A 16 15.41 27.87 20.53
C TYR A 16 14.15 27.99 21.39
N VAL A 17 13.04 28.47 20.81
CA VAL A 17 11.76 28.57 21.51
C VAL A 17 11.20 27.19 21.87
N ALA A 18 11.40 26.18 21.02
CA ALA A 18 11.01 24.81 21.36
C ALA A 18 11.76 24.29 22.60
N LEU A 19 13.07 24.55 22.72
CA LEU A 19 13.83 24.22 23.92
C LEU A 19 13.31 24.95 25.16
N GLN A 20 13.01 26.24 25.07
CA GLN A 20 12.44 27.01 26.19
C GLN A 20 11.11 26.41 26.65
N LEU A 21 10.21 26.09 25.72
CA LEU A 21 8.93 25.47 26.02
C LEU A 21 9.10 24.12 26.74
N ILE A 22 10.07 23.31 26.33
CA ILE A 22 10.35 22.03 27.01
C ILE A 22 10.86 22.27 28.44
N ARG A 23 11.74 23.24 28.63
CA ARG A 23 12.31 23.58 29.95
C ARG A 23 11.25 24.07 30.93
N GLU A 24 10.44 25.03 30.50
CA GLU A 24 9.38 25.62 31.31
C GLU A 24 8.31 24.61 31.74
N ASN A 25 8.20 23.50 31.01
CA ASN A 25 7.25 22.41 31.30
C ASN A 25 7.94 21.21 31.96
N GLY A 26 8.97 21.46 32.78
CA GLY A 26 9.62 20.43 33.60
C GLY A 26 10.54 19.49 32.80
N GLY A 27 11.10 19.97 31.69
CA GLY A 27 12.04 19.21 30.87
C GLY A 27 11.40 18.22 29.90
N ARG A 28 10.06 18.20 29.79
CA ARG A 28 9.32 17.32 28.88
C ARG A 28 8.11 18.03 28.27
N TYR A 29 7.91 17.91 26.96
CA TYR A 29 6.84 18.59 26.23
C TYR A 29 6.18 17.70 25.17
N ARG A 30 4.88 17.90 24.91
CA ARG A 30 4.16 17.16 23.84
C ARG A 30 4.48 17.74 22.48
N SER A 31 4.91 16.88 21.54
CA SER A 31 5.29 17.29 20.19
C SER A 31 4.16 17.95 19.39
N ARG A 32 2.91 17.55 19.66
CA ARG A 32 1.72 18.10 18.98
C ARG A 32 1.34 19.52 19.44
N ASP A 33 1.88 19.99 20.56
CA ASP A 33 1.52 21.29 21.13
C ASP A 33 2.44 22.42 20.61
N PHE A 34 3.62 22.10 20.05
CA PHE A 34 4.53 23.09 19.44
C PHE A 34 3.88 23.96 18.35
N PRO A 35 3.09 23.43 17.40
CA PRO A 35 2.40 24.25 16.39
C PRO A 35 1.47 25.32 16.97
N ARG A 36 0.94 25.08 18.18
CA ARG A 36 0.07 26.03 18.89
C ARG A 36 0.87 27.07 19.67
N ASP A 37 1.98 26.68 20.28
CA ASP A 37 2.64 27.48 21.31
C ASP A 37 3.91 28.22 20.83
N ILE A 38 4.59 27.75 19.78
CA ILE A 38 5.71 28.49 19.16
C ILE A 38 5.26 29.83 18.54
N PRO A 39 4.13 29.91 17.78
CA PRO A 39 3.66 31.18 17.21
C PRO A 39 3.27 32.24 18.24
N LYS A 40 3.07 31.85 19.51
CA LYS A 40 2.79 32.79 20.60
C LYS A 40 4.03 33.52 21.10
N ARG A 41 5.23 32.97 20.82
CA ARG A 41 6.51 33.52 21.27
C ARG A 41 7.35 34.13 20.15
N ILE A 42 7.01 33.80 18.91
CA ILE A 42 7.70 34.28 17.72
C ILE A 42 6.68 34.89 16.76
N LYS A 43 6.90 36.14 16.33
CA LYS A 43 6.06 36.79 15.32
C LYS A 43 6.39 36.25 13.92
N LEU A 44 5.52 35.39 13.38
CA LEU A 44 5.70 34.78 12.05
C LEU A 44 5.32 35.74 10.91
N THR A 45 6.08 35.72 9.81
CA THR A 45 5.80 36.49 8.57
C THR A 45 4.65 35.86 7.76
N PRO A 46 4.03 36.60 6.83
CA PRO A 46 2.99 36.03 5.95
C PRO A 46 3.47 34.83 5.15
N TYR A 47 4.73 34.84 4.68
CA TYR A 47 5.31 33.71 3.96
C TYR A 47 5.47 32.47 4.86
N GLU A 48 5.94 32.66 6.10
CA GLU A 48 6.07 31.58 7.10
C GLU A 48 4.73 30.91 7.42
N GLN A 49 3.65 31.70 7.48
CA GLN A 49 2.29 31.23 7.73
C GLN A 49 1.61 30.63 6.50
N SER A 50 2.08 30.95 5.29
CA SER A 50 1.51 30.43 4.05
C SER A 50 1.63 28.91 3.95
N LEU A 51 0.72 28.30 3.19
CA LEU A 51 0.71 26.85 2.98
C LEU A 51 1.80 26.42 1.98
N ASN A 52 2.39 25.27 2.25
CA ASN A 52 3.23 24.55 1.30
C ASN A 52 2.37 23.62 0.41
N ASN A 53 3.02 22.88 -0.50
CA ASN A 53 2.36 21.96 -1.43
C ASN A 53 1.63 20.78 -0.74
N THR A 54 1.82 20.58 0.58
CA THR A 54 1.16 19.54 1.37
C THR A 54 0.05 20.09 2.27
N GLY A 55 -0.33 21.37 2.10
CA GLY A 55 -1.41 22.01 2.85
C GLY A 55 -1.05 22.34 4.31
N ARG A 56 0.23 22.34 4.69
CA ARG A 56 0.72 22.72 6.04
C ARG A 56 1.43 24.08 6.01
N PRO A 57 1.40 24.85 7.11
CA PRO A 57 2.20 26.08 7.22
C PRO A 57 3.69 25.80 6.97
N ARG A 58 4.36 26.66 6.18
CA ARG A 58 5.77 26.49 5.80
C ARG A 58 6.70 26.46 7.01
N TRP A 59 6.45 27.30 8.01
CA TRP A 59 7.24 27.35 9.24
C TRP A 59 7.19 26.03 10.01
N GLU A 60 6.03 25.37 10.09
CA GLU A 60 5.86 24.12 10.84
C GLU A 60 6.65 22.98 10.16
N THR A 61 6.58 22.92 8.84
CA THR A 61 7.36 21.94 8.05
C THR A 61 8.86 22.16 8.23
N SER A 62 9.29 23.42 8.18
CA SER A 62 10.68 23.80 8.39
C SER A 62 11.16 23.46 9.81
N PHE A 63 10.37 23.79 10.83
CA PHE A 63 10.66 23.47 12.24
C PHE A 63 10.81 21.96 12.45
N ARG A 64 9.85 21.16 11.96
CA ARG A 64 9.90 19.70 12.11
C ARG A 64 11.16 19.10 11.48
N PHE A 65 11.54 19.57 10.30
CA PHE A 65 12.74 19.12 9.60
C PHE A 65 14.03 19.50 10.36
N HIS A 66 14.20 20.77 10.70
CA HIS A 66 15.45 21.29 11.30
C HIS A 66 15.60 20.98 12.79
N SER A 67 14.52 20.56 13.46
CA SER A 67 14.59 20.10 14.85
C SER A 67 15.35 18.79 15.04
N ILE A 68 15.82 18.16 13.96
CA ILE A 68 16.76 17.03 14.03
C ILE A 68 18.10 17.47 14.62
N GLY A 69 18.53 18.72 14.40
CA GLY A 69 19.77 19.26 14.96
C GLY A 69 19.80 19.19 16.49
N LEU A 70 18.68 19.47 17.15
CA LEU A 70 18.54 19.34 18.62
C LEU A 70 18.74 17.91 19.12
N VAL A 71 18.32 16.93 18.32
CA VAL A 71 18.47 15.50 18.63
C VAL A 71 19.90 15.05 18.43
N LYS A 72 20.53 15.46 17.32
CA LYS A 72 21.93 15.12 17.01
C LYS A 72 22.92 15.79 17.97
N ALA A 73 22.61 17.02 18.37
CA ALA A 73 23.29 17.70 19.46
C ALA A 73 23.11 17.00 20.82
N GLY A 74 22.20 16.04 20.93
CA GLY A 74 21.88 15.34 22.17
C GLY A 74 21.33 16.28 23.24
N LEU A 75 20.56 17.29 22.83
CA LEU A 75 19.87 18.23 23.73
C LEU A 75 18.42 17.77 24.00
N VAL A 76 17.84 16.98 23.09
CA VAL A 76 16.47 16.48 23.18
C VAL A 76 16.36 15.04 22.67
N THR A 77 15.62 14.19 23.37
CA THR A 77 15.11 12.90 22.86
C THR A 77 13.65 13.00 22.46
N LYS A 78 13.26 12.28 21.40
CA LYS A 78 11.88 12.27 20.87
C LYS A 78 11.30 10.86 20.99
N GLU A 79 10.42 10.64 21.95
CA GLU A 79 9.83 9.32 22.24
C GLU A 79 8.32 9.40 22.45
N LYS A 80 7.57 8.49 21.83
CA LYS A 80 6.11 8.32 22.02
C LYS A 80 5.32 9.65 21.96
N GLY A 81 5.70 10.56 21.07
CA GLY A 81 5.05 11.86 20.87
C GLY A 81 5.47 12.97 21.85
N PHE A 82 6.49 12.76 22.68
CA PHE A 82 7.07 13.75 23.59
C PHE A 82 8.51 14.08 23.23
N TRP A 83 8.92 15.31 23.56
CA TRP A 83 10.29 15.80 23.47
C TRP A 83 10.78 16.04 24.89
N THR A 84 11.89 15.40 25.26
CA THR A 84 12.45 15.46 26.62
C THR A 84 13.88 15.98 26.55
N ILE A 85 14.26 16.90 27.43
CA ILE A 85 15.63 17.40 27.50
C ILE A 85 16.54 16.32 28.07
N THR A 86 17.68 16.13 27.40
CA THR A 86 18.75 15.25 27.87
C THR A 86 19.75 16.05 28.71
N ASN A 87 19.94 15.64 29.96
CA ASN A 87 20.94 16.24 30.85
C ASN A 87 22.35 15.79 30.43
N LYS A 88 23.00 16.57 29.57
CA LYS A 88 24.44 16.43 29.30
C LYS A 88 25.23 17.19 30.37
N PRO A 89 26.15 16.54 31.11
CA PRO A 89 26.93 17.19 32.19
C PRO A 89 27.70 18.43 31.73
N ASP A 90 28.11 18.44 30.46
CA ASP A 90 29.03 19.42 29.89
C ASP A 90 28.32 20.55 29.12
N VAL A 91 26.99 20.57 29.11
CA VAL A 91 26.18 21.51 28.33
C VAL A 91 25.23 22.27 29.23
N ASP A 92 25.54 23.55 29.46
CA ASP A 92 24.66 24.48 30.15
C ASP A 92 23.67 25.11 29.17
N LEU A 93 22.42 24.62 29.20
CA LEU A 93 21.35 25.09 28.34
C LEU A 93 20.98 26.56 28.57
N ASP A 94 21.34 27.18 29.70
CA ASP A 94 21.07 28.59 30.01
C ASP A 94 21.99 29.57 29.30
N LYS A 95 23.10 29.08 28.73
CA LYS A 95 24.10 29.92 28.04
C LYS A 95 23.88 30.00 26.53
N PHE A 96 22.92 29.26 25.98
CA PHE A 96 22.65 29.32 24.55
C PHE A 96 21.91 30.61 24.16
N THR A 97 22.44 31.29 23.15
CA THR A 97 21.72 32.26 22.32
C THR A 97 21.20 31.54 21.07
N VAL A 98 20.35 32.18 20.28
CA VAL A 98 19.88 31.61 19.00
C VAL A 98 21.08 31.25 18.09
N GLU A 99 22.08 32.12 18.03
CA GLU A 99 23.29 31.94 17.21
C GLU A 99 24.18 30.80 17.73
N SER A 100 24.44 30.74 19.04
CA SER A 100 25.30 29.70 19.61
C SER A 100 24.61 28.33 19.61
N LEU A 101 23.28 28.27 19.76
CA LEU A 101 22.51 27.04 19.58
C LEU A 101 22.57 26.53 18.14
N MET A 102 22.48 27.44 17.16
CA MET A 102 22.57 27.10 15.75
C MET A 102 23.93 26.48 15.42
N SER A 103 25.03 27.16 15.79
CA SER A 103 26.39 26.64 15.58
C SER A 103 26.57 25.27 16.25
N TYR A 104 26.09 25.12 17.48
CA TYR A 104 26.17 23.86 18.21
C TYR A 104 25.41 22.71 17.54
N CYS A 105 24.20 22.99 17.03
CA CYS A 105 23.40 22.00 16.31
C CYS A 105 23.98 21.66 14.95
N ASP A 106 24.50 22.64 14.21
CA ASP A 106 25.09 22.44 12.89
C ASP A 106 26.40 21.64 13.00
N ASP A 107 27.24 21.93 13.99
CA ASP A 107 28.48 21.17 14.24
C ASP A 107 28.17 19.74 14.71
N ALA A 108 27.18 19.55 15.59
CA ALA A 108 26.77 18.21 16.01
C ALA A 108 26.11 17.42 14.86
N TYR A 109 25.36 18.09 13.99
CA TYR A 109 24.81 17.47 12.80
C TYR A 109 25.91 17.10 11.80
N ARG A 110 26.93 17.96 11.63
CA ARG A 110 28.10 17.70 10.79
C ARG A 110 28.91 16.52 11.33
N ARG A 111 29.22 16.50 12.63
CA ARG A 111 29.87 15.35 13.26
C ARG A 111 29.05 14.08 13.16
N TRP A 112 27.73 14.15 13.36
CA TRP A 112 26.86 12.99 13.14
C TRP A 112 26.85 12.55 11.67
N ALA A 113 26.97 13.47 10.72
CA ALA A 113 27.06 13.15 9.29
C ALA A 113 28.42 12.54 8.94
N GLU A 114 29.52 13.07 9.49
CA GLU A 114 30.90 12.56 9.36
C GLU A 114 31.07 11.20 10.06
N GLU A 115 30.51 11.02 11.26
CA GLU A 115 30.43 9.75 11.99
C GLU A 115 29.52 8.77 11.27
N ARG A 116 28.46 9.22 10.59
CA ARG A 116 27.72 8.36 9.68
C ARG A 116 28.53 8.00 8.45
N GLU A 117 29.32 8.90 7.89
CA GLU A 117 30.23 8.59 6.78
C GLU A 117 31.37 7.64 7.24
N GLY A 118 31.71 7.62 8.54
CA GLY A 118 32.68 6.68 9.13
C GLY A 118 32.10 5.38 9.71
N GLU A 119 30.83 5.36 10.14
CA GLU A 119 30.05 4.16 10.52
C GLU A 119 29.37 3.52 9.30
N ILE A 120 29.31 4.25 8.18
CA ILE A 120 29.31 3.64 6.85
C ILE A 120 30.74 3.14 6.63
N GLU A 121 31.10 2.05 7.30
CA GLU A 121 31.84 1.01 6.60
C GLU A 121 30.94 0.59 5.43
N ASP A 122 31.16 1.26 4.31
CA ASP A 122 31.23 0.68 2.97
C ASP A 122 30.30 -0.52 2.72
N THR A 123 29.00 -0.30 2.87
CA THR A 123 27.97 -1.26 2.43
C THR A 123 27.25 -0.79 1.16
N ASP A 124 27.63 0.37 0.61
CA ASP A 124 27.08 0.93 -0.64
C ASP A 124 28.00 2.01 -1.29
N ALA A 125 29.29 2.02 -1.00
CA ALA A 125 30.25 2.51 -1.99
C ALA A 125 30.93 1.29 -2.60
N ASP A 126 31.11 1.34 -3.92
CA ASP A 126 32.07 0.48 -4.59
C ASP A 126 33.42 0.72 -3.92
N THR A 127 33.77 -0.07 -2.89
CA THR A 127 35.17 -0.41 -2.69
C THR A 127 35.54 -1.19 -3.95
N LEU A 128 36.09 -0.46 -4.92
CA LEU A 128 37.07 -1.04 -5.82
C LEU A 128 38.00 -1.86 -4.93
N THR A 129 37.91 -3.19 -5.03
CA THR A 129 38.87 -4.04 -4.37
C THR A 129 40.26 -3.62 -4.87
N PRO A 130 41.36 -3.88 -4.13
CA PRO A 130 42.70 -3.66 -4.69
C PRO A 130 42.95 -4.42 -6.00
N GLU A 131 42.10 -5.39 -6.34
CA GLU A 131 42.05 -6.07 -7.65
C GLU A 131 41.25 -5.27 -8.71
N ASP A 132 40.22 -4.49 -8.33
CA ASP A 132 39.52 -3.55 -9.22
C ASP A 132 40.27 -2.20 -9.38
N ALA A 133 41.19 -1.88 -8.47
CA ALA A 133 41.94 -0.62 -8.46
C ALA A 133 43.14 -0.58 -9.43
N TYR A 134 43.35 -1.62 -10.22
CA TYR A 134 44.36 -1.62 -11.28
C TYR A 134 43.88 -2.38 -12.52
N GLU A 135 42.80 -1.91 -13.14
CA GLU A 135 42.70 -2.06 -14.59
C GLU A 135 43.76 -1.14 -15.23
N PRO A 136 44.85 -1.66 -15.83
CA PRO A 136 45.69 -0.82 -16.67
C PRO A 136 44.80 -0.22 -17.77
N PRO A 137 44.96 1.07 -18.13
CA PRO A 137 44.13 1.71 -19.15
C PRO A 137 44.35 1.01 -20.49
N THR A 138 43.54 0.01 -20.78
CA THR A 138 43.63 -0.81 -21.98
C THR A 138 42.34 -0.58 -22.77
N SER A 139 42.49 0.23 -23.83
CA SER A 139 41.54 0.64 -24.87
C SER A 139 40.58 1.81 -24.60
N THR A 140 40.17 2.44 -25.71
CA THR A 140 40.28 3.88 -26.04
C THR A 140 38.92 4.47 -26.44
N LEU A 141 38.10 4.83 -25.45
CA LEU A 141 36.89 5.63 -25.73
C LEU A 141 37.27 7.07 -26.06
N LYS A 142 36.91 7.55 -27.24
CA LYS A 142 37.12 8.95 -27.65
C LYS A 142 35.95 9.80 -27.20
N ILE A 143 36.25 10.86 -26.45
CA ILE A 143 35.28 11.87 -26.04
C ILE A 143 35.40 13.08 -26.98
N ASN A 144 34.33 13.40 -27.70
CA ASN A 144 34.31 14.49 -28.68
C ASN A 144 33.14 15.45 -28.44
N PRO A 145 33.38 16.59 -27.77
CA PRO A 145 32.37 17.63 -27.58
C PRO A 145 32.12 18.40 -28.89
N GLN A 146 30.85 18.50 -29.29
CA GLN A 146 30.42 19.22 -30.49
C GLN A 146 29.19 20.08 -30.20
N LYS A 147 29.00 21.10 -31.03
CA LYS A 147 27.77 21.90 -31.05
C LYS A 147 26.82 21.27 -32.07
N VAL A 148 25.58 21.03 -31.66
CA VAL A 148 24.52 20.51 -32.52
C VAL A 148 23.37 21.50 -32.52
N SER A 149 22.77 21.73 -33.69
CA SER A 149 21.62 22.63 -33.85
C SER A 149 20.30 21.93 -33.48
N PHE A 150 19.26 22.73 -33.23
CA PHE A 150 17.92 22.20 -32.98
C PHE A 150 17.42 21.29 -34.11
N ASP A 151 17.61 21.72 -35.37
CA ASP A 151 17.17 20.97 -36.54
C ASP A 151 17.93 19.65 -36.72
N GLU A 152 19.20 19.58 -36.30
CA GLU A 152 19.98 18.34 -36.35
C GLU A 152 19.52 17.34 -35.29
N LEU A 153 19.23 17.80 -34.06
CA LEU A 153 18.67 16.94 -33.02
C LEU A 153 17.31 16.36 -33.45
N LEU A 154 16.40 17.20 -33.94
CA LEU A 154 15.08 16.74 -34.40
C LEU A 154 15.20 15.76 -35.57
N ARG A 155 16.00 16.09 -36.59
CA ARG A 155 16.22 15.20 -37.75
C ARG A 155 16.89 13.89 -37.35
N GLY A 156 17.76 13.90 -36.34
CA GLY A 156 18.39 12.69 -35.83
C GLY A 156 17.37 11.74 -35.20
N VAL A 157 16.40 12.28 -34.45
CA VAL A 157 15.28 11.48 -33.92
C VAL A 157 14.36 11.03 -35.06
N ASP A 158 13.95 11.93 -35.96
CA ASP A 158 13.05 11.62 -37.09
C ASP A 158 13.61 10.49 -37.99
N LYS A 159 14.93 10.43 -38.19
CA LYS A 159 15.62 9.40 -38.98
C LYS A 159 16.11 8.19 -38.17
N SER A 160 15.78 8.13 -36.89
CA SER A 160 16.22 7.04 -35.99
C SER A 160 17.74 6.87 -35.91
N THR A 161 18.50 7.95 -36.15
CA THR A 161 19.95 7.99 -35.92
C THR A 161 20.28 8.42 -34.51
N ILE A 162 19.34 9.06 -33.78
CA ILE A 162 19.41 9.28 -32.34
C ILE A 162 18.36 8.37 -31.69
N GLN A 163 18.77 7.51 -30.77
CA GLN A 163 17.90 6.51 -30.15
C GLN A 163 18.03 6.49 -28.62
N ILE A 164 16.95 6.08 -27.94
CA ILE A 164 16.97 5.86 -26.49
C ILE A 164 17.30 4.38 -26.26
N PRO A 165 18.43 4.07 -25.60
CA PRO A 165 18.79 2.68 -25.28
C PRO A 165 17.80 2.07 -24.27
N PRO A 166 17.70 0.72 -24.22
CA PRO A 166 16.64 0.02 -23.48
C PRO A 166 16.85 0.05 -21.96
N PHE A 167 18.07 0.37 -21.52
CA PHE A 167 18.44 0.56 -20.12
C PHE A 167 18.16 1.98 -19.59
N GLN A 168 17.56 2.86 -20.41
CA GLN A 168 17.05 4.14 -19.93
C GLN A 168 15.67 3.96 -19.32
N ARG A 169 15.34 4.78 -18.33
CA ARG A 169 14.00 4.77 -17.73
C ARG A 169 12.95 5.31 -18.70
N GLU A 170 11.69 5.05 -18.41
CA GLU A 170 10.58 5.70 -19.11
C GLU A 170 10.60 7.24 -18.94
N PHE A 171 9.86 7.92 -19.80
CA PHE A 171 9.69 9.37 -19.73
C PHE A 171 8.87 9.77 -18.50
N VAL A 172 9.40 10.66 -17.65
CA VAL A 172 8.83 11.00 -16.32
C VAL A 172 8.61 12.51 -16.11
N TRP A 173 8.81 13.32 -17.14
CA TRP A 173 8.65 14.77 -17.06
C TRP A 173 7.19 15.18 -17.28
N SER A 174 6.66 15.98 -16.36
CA SER A 174 5.31 16.54 -16.51
C SER A 174 5.29 17.64 -17.59
N PRO A 175 4.13 17.93 -18.21
CA PRO A 175 4.01 19.02 -19.19
C PRO A 175 4.51 20.37 -18.67
N GLY A 176 4.42 20.60 -17.36
CA GLY A 176 4.99 21.79 -16.71
C GLY A 176 6.52 21.88 -16.82
N MET A 177 7.24 20.76 -16.71
CA MET A 177 8.71 20.73 -16.89
C MET A 177 9.10 20.99 -18.34
N ILE A 178 8.34 20.46 -19.30
CA ILE A 178 8.54 20.72 -20.73
C ILE A 178 8.40 22.22 -21.01
N ARG A 179 7.35 22.87 -20.49
CA ARG A 179 7.16 24.32 -20.61
C ARG A 179 8.35 25.12 -20.06
N TYR A 180 8.93 24.69 -18.93
CA TYR A 180 10.13 25.33 -18.37
C TYR A 180 11.36 25.14 -19.24
N LEU A 181 11.54 23.97 -19.85
CA LEU A 181 12.62 23.73 -20.81
C LEU A 181 12.52 24.66 -22.02
N LEU A 182 11.32 24.81 -22.59
CA LEU A 182 11.06 25.71 -23.71
C LEU A 182 11.35 27.18 -23.33
N ASP A 183 10.92 27.61 -22.15
CA ASP A 183 11.20 28.97 -21.62
C ASP A 183 12.70 29.20 -21.44
N SER A 184 13.45 28.22 -20.92
CA SER A 184 14.91 28.31 -20.81
C SER A 184 15.60 28.48 -22.16
N ILE A 185 15.19 27.75 -23.20
CA ILE A 185 15.74 27.90 -24.55
C ILE A 185 15.42 29.29 -25.10
N TYR A 186 14.17 29.74 -24.98
CA TYR A 186 13.74 31.07 -25.44
C TYR A 186 14.51 32.20 -24.73
N ARG A 187 14.78 32.06 -23.43
CA ARG A 187 15.58 33.03 -22.66
C ARG A 187 17.08 32.92 -22.87
N GLY A 188 17.56 31.90 -23.59
CA GLY A 188 18.98 31.64 -23.78
C GLY A 188 19.69 31.10 -22.54
N TYR A 189 18.96 30.50 -21.60
CA TYR A 189 19.52 29.89 -20.40
C TYR A 189 20.18 28.53 -20.74
N PRO A 190 21.28 28.17 -20.07
CA PRO A 190 21.92 26.88 -20.28
C PRO A 190 21.01 25.75 -19.80
N ILE A 191 20.73 24.77 -20.67
CA ILE A 191 19.91 23.59 -20.35
C ILE A 191 20.75 22.34 -20.06
N GLY A 192 22.07 22.48 -19.94
CA GLY A 192 23.04 21.38 -19.80
C GLY A 192 23.48 20.78 -21.15
N SER A 193 24.32 19.75 -21.11
CA SER A 193 24.79 18.99 -22.28
C SER A 193 23.99 17.72 -22.52
N PHE A 194 24.02 17.19 -23.73
CA PHE A 194 23.65 15.81 -24.05
C PHE A 194 24.92 14.96 -24.11
N ILE A 195 24.79 13.68 -23.77
CA ILE A 195 25.89 12.70 -23.90
C ILE A 195 25.37 11.56 -24.75
N PHE A 196 25.99 11.34 -25.91
CA PHE A 196 25.59 10.32 -26.89
C PHE A 196 26.70 9.29 -27.05
N TRP A 197 26.34 8.01 -27.02
CA TRP A 197 27.22 6.94 -27.47
C TRP A 197 27.02 6.71 -28.96
N ARG A 198 28.04 7.06 -29.75
CA ARG A 198 28.02 6.88 -31.21
C ARG A 198 28.65 5.54 -31.57
N THR A 199 27.85 4.66 -32.17
CA THR A 199 28.28 3.31 -32.51
C THR A 199 27.61 2.82 -33.80
N SER A 200 28.27 1.92 -34.53
CA SER A 200 27.66 1.19 -35.66
C SER A 200 26.76 0.05 -35.18
N ARG A 201 26.84 -0.30 -33.89
CA ARG A 201 26.05 -1.36 -33.27
C ARG A 201 24.57 -1.02 -33.26
N ARG A 202 23.76 -2.08 -33.25
CA ARG A 202 22.32 -2.01 -33.10
C ARG A 202 21.96 -2.57 -31.74
N LEU A 203 21.52 -1.69 -30.85
CA LEU A 203 20.86 -2.08 -29.61
C LEU A 203 19.38 -2.33 -29.89
N PRO A 204 18.74 -3.25 -29.14
CA PRO A 204 17.31 -3.17 -28.91
C PRO A 204 17.01 -1.75 -28.43
N HIS A 205 16.12 -1.03 -29.09
CA HIS A 205 15.85 0.38 -28.76
C HIS A 205 14.37 0.57 -28.50
N HIS A 206 14.03 1.56 -27.68
CA HIS A 206 12.64 1.99 -27.58
C HIS A 206 12.18 2.47 -28.96
N ARG A 207 11.29 1.71 -29.58
CA ARG A 207 10.67 2.04 -30.88
C ARG A 207 9.68 3.19 -30.80
N ILE A 208 9.52 3.76 -29.61
CA ILE A 208 8.53 4.77 -29.28
C ILE A 208 9.21 5.90 -28.49
N ILE A 209 9.26 7.11 -29.06
CA ILE A 209 9.68 8.32 -28.33
C ILE A 209 8.45 9.22 -28.18
N GLY A 210 7.92 9.31 -26.96
CA GLY A 210 6.69 10.07 -26.68
C GLY A 210 5.45 9.51 -27.41
N GLY A 211 5.33 8.21 -27.64
CA GLY A 211 4.18 7.65 -28.36
C GLY A 211 4.23 7.78 -29.89
N ILE A 212 5.38 8.19 -30.46
CA ILE A 212 5.62 8.22 -31.91
C ILE A 212 6.50 7.04 -32.28
N GLU A 213 6.01 6.16 -33.18
CA GLU A 213 6.80 5.07 -33.76
C GLU A 213 7.87 5.64 -34.70
N LEU A 214 9.11 5.23 -34.47
CA LEU A 214 10.25 5.65 -35.29
C LEU A 214 10.53 4.63 -36.40
N SER A 215 10.91 5.13 -37.58
CA SER A 215 11.27 4.29 -38.73
C SER A 215 12.56 3.48 -38.50
N GLU A 216 12.76 2.35 -39.18
CA GLU A 216 14.03 1.63 -39.07
C GLU A 216 15.18 2.42 -39.70
N SER A 217 16.31 2.51 -38.98
CA SER A 217 17.52 3.14 -39.52
C SER A 217 18.19 2.21 -40.55
N SER A 218 18.62 2.79 -41.68
CA SER A 218 19.27 2.05 -42.77
C SER A 218 20.47 1.22 -42.26
N PRO A 219 20.68 -0.02 -42.76
CA PRO A 219 21.82 -0.84 -42.41
C PRO A 219 23.15 -0.10 -42.61
N GLY A 220 24.08 -0.20 -41.64
CA GLY A 220 25.40 0.44 -41.69
C GLY A 220 25.44 1.92 -41.24
N THR A 221 24.30 2.53 -40.88
CA THR A 221 24.26 3.91 -40.35
C THR A 221 24.80 3.95 -38.91
N LEU A 222 25.61 4.95 -38.54
CA LEU A 222 25.97 5.18 -37.14
C LEU A 222 24.74 5.62 -36.33
N ILE A 223 24.57 5.07 -35.13
CA ILE A 223 23.51 5.44 -34.19
C ILE A 223 24.14 6.13 -32.98
N ASP A 224 23.47 7.19 -32.55
CA ASP A 224 23.76 7.97 -31.35
C ASP A 224 22.76 7.57 -30.25
N TYR A 225 23.19 6.69 -29.34
CA TYR A 225 22.39 6.30 -28.18
C TYR A 225 22.49 7.35 -27.08
N VAL A 226 21.34 7.84 -26.61
CA VAL A 226 21.29 8.88 -25.58
C VAL A 226 21.67 8.29 -24.21
N LEU A 227 22.83 8.68 -23.68
CA LEU A 227 23.28 8.33 -22.32
C LEU A 227 22.81 9.37 -21.29
N ASP A 228 22.88 10.66 -21.63
CA ASP A 228 22.33 11.74 -20.80
C ASP A 228 21.52 12.74 -21.63
N GLY A 229 20.50 13.31 -20.99
CA GLY A 229 19.59 14.28 -21.59
C GLY A 229 18.37 13.66 -22.27
N GLN A 230 18.09 12.37 -22.05
CA GLN A 230 16.91 11.67 -22.54
C GLN A 230 15.60 12.47 -22.31
N GLN A 231 15.36 12.91 -21.08
CA GLN A 231 14.13 13.65 -20.75
C GLN A 231 14.04 14.99 -21.51
N ARG A 232 15.18 15.64 -21.75
CA ARG A 232 15.25 16.92 -22.49
C ARG A 232 14.96 16.70 -23.98
N ILE A 233 15.61 15.72 -24.63
CA ILE A 233 15.42 15.45 -26.05
C ILE A 233 13.99 14.95 -26.34
N THR A 234 13.46 14.05 -25.50
CA THR A 234 12.07 13.59 -25.61
C THR A 234 11.09 14.74 -25.42
N SER A 235 11.33 15.66 -24.49
CA SER A 235 10.47 16.83 -24.27
C SER A 235 10.47 17.79 -25.46
N LEU A 236 11.62 18.06 -26.05
CA LEU A 236 11.74 18.92 -27.23
C LEU A 236 11.04 18.30 -28.43
N TYR A 237 11.23 17.00 -28.64
CA TYR A 237 10.55 16.25 -29.69
C TYR A 237 9.03 16.26 -29.47
N ALA A 238 8.58 15.98 -28.24
CA ALA A 238 7.17 15.97 -27.89
C ALA A 238 6.47 17.31 -28.10
N ALA A 239 7.12 18.42 -27.73
CA ALA A 239 6.56 19.76 -27.89
C ALA A 239 6.40 20.18 -29.36
N VAL A 240 7.23 19.66 -30.27
CA VAL A 240 7.30 20.07 -31.68
C VAL A 240 6.69 19.06 -32.66
N ARG A 241 6.51 17.80 -32.26
CA ARG A 241 5.88 16.75 -33.08
C ARG A 241 4.58 16.21 -32.50
N GLY A 242 4.12 16.75 -31.37
CA GLY A 242 2.81 16.40 -30.79
C GLY A 242 2.77 15.01 -30.14
N ALA A 243 3.84 14.62 -29.46
CA ALA A 243 3.99 13.30 -28.87
C ALA A 243 3.08 13.13 -27.61
N LYS A 244 2.55 11.93 -27.38
CA LYS A 244 1.72 11.58 -26.22
C LYS A 244 2.58 11.38 -24.96
N ILE A 245 2.13 11.95 -23.86
CA ILE A 245 2.73 11.82 -22.52
C ILE A 245 1.73 11.04 -21.66
N GLU A 246 2.12 9.90 -21.11
CA GLU A 246 1.23 9.02 -20.31
C GLU A 246 -0.06 8.63 -21.07
N GLY A 247 0.04 8.37 -22.38
CA GLY A 247 -1.11 8.03 -23.23
C GLY A 247 -2.00 9.23 -23.64
N GLU A 248 -1.74 10.42 -23.09
CA GLU A 248 -2.50 11.63 -23.32
C GLU A 248 -1.78 12.60 -24.27
N LYS A 249 -2.51 13.18 -25.23
CA LYS A 249 -1.93 14.16 -26.16
C LYS A 249 -1.93 15.55 -25.54
N TYR A 250 -0.78 16.22 -25.61
CA TYR A 250 -0.61 17.60 -25.16
C TYR A 250 -0.20 18.49 -26.32
N ALA A 251 -0.85 19.64 -26.44
CA ALA A 251 -0.44 20.69 -27.37
C ALA A 251 0.34 21.78 -26.61
N PHE A 252 1.50 22.15 -27.13
CA PHE A 252 2.31 23.25 -26.62
C PHE A 252 2.18 24.47 -27.53
N PHE A 253 1.99 25.64 -26.92
CA PHE A 253 1.78 26.89 -27.65
C PHE A 253 2.57 28.04 -27.04
N PHE A 254 3.00 28.96 -27.91
CA PHE A 254 3.51 30.26 -27.51
C PHE A 254 2.38 31.28 -27.58
N ASN A 255 2.11 31.99 -26.48
CA ASN A 255 1.08 33.02 -26.41
C ASN A 255 1.70 34.38 -26.75
N LEU A 256 1.32 34.95 -27.89
CA LEU A 256 1.85 36.23 -28.39
C LEU A 256 1.52 37.41 -27.47
N LYS A 257 0.34 37.42 -26.84
CA LYS A 257 -0.07 38.50 -25.91
C LYS A 257 0.64 38.43 -24.57
N LYS A 258 0.88 37.23 -24.06
CA LYS A 258 1.50 37.01 -22.75
C LYS A 258 3.03 36.87 -22.81
N GLY A 259 3.60 36.65 -24.00
CA GLY A 259 5.04 36.46 -24.20
C GLY A 259 5.58 35.21 -23.50
N GLY A 260 4.88 34.07 -23.61
CA GLY A 260 5.32 32.84 -22.93
C GLY A 260 4.63 31.56 -23.37
N PHE A 261 5.27 30.44 -23.03
CA PHE A 261 4.77 29.10 -23.34
C PHE A 261 3.64 28.68 -22.41
N GLN A 262 2.65 27.99 -22.97
CA GLN A 262 1.61 27.30 -22.22
C GLN A 262 1.25 25.97 -22.93
N TYR A 263 0.49 25.12 -22.23
CA TYR A 263 0.12 23.80 -22.72
C TYR A 263 -1.32 23.47 -22.35
N GLU A 264 -1.96 22.56 -23.10
CA GLU A 264 -3.29 22.04 -22.80
C GLU A 264 -3.41 20.57 -23.22
N LYS A 265 -4.31 19.85 -22.56
CA LYS A 265 -4.63 18.45 -22.86
C LYS A 265 -5.65 18.43 -24.01
N VAL A 266 -5.38 17.67 -25.07
CA VAL A 266 -6.16 17.69 -26.32
C VAL A 266 -6.56 16.28 -26.76
N LYS A 267 -7.71 16.16 -27.42
CA LYS A 267 -8.20 14.87 -27.98
C LYS A 267 -7.78 14.67 -29.45
N GLU A 268 -7.61 15.76 -30.20
CA GLU A 268 -7.19 15.81 -31.62
C GLU A 268 -6.28 17.03 -31.86
N ASP A 269 -5.74 17.19 -33.07
CA ASP A 269 -4.92 18.35 -33.45
C ASP A 269 -5.67 19.66 -33.27
N VAL A 270 -5.04 20.61 -32.57
CA VAL A 270 -5.66 21.90 -32.25
C VAL A 270 -5.72 22.76 -33.51
N ALA A 271 -6.93 23.14 -33.93
CA ALA A 271 -7.13 24.20 -34.92
C ALA A 271 -6.63 25.54 -34.34
N THR A 272 -5.97 26.35 -35.18
CA THR A 272 -5.47 27.68 -34.80
C THR A 272 -6.59 28.49 -34.14
N ASP A 273 -6.31 29.04 -32.96
CA ASP A 273 -7.21 29.90 -32.18
C ASP A 273 -7.88 30.95 -33.10
N GLU A 274 -9.19 31.18 -32.96
CA GLU A 274 -9.95 32.17 -33.73
C GLU A 274 -9.35 33.59 -33.63
N GLN A 275 -8.61 33.86 -32.54
CA GLN A 275 -7.92 35.13 -32.32
C GLN A 275 -6.46 35.14 -32.80
N GLN A 276 -5.93 34.03 -33.33
CA GLN A 276 -4.54 33.88 -33.79
C GLN A 276 -3.45 34.23 -32.75
N THR A 277 -3.76 34.21 -31.44
CA THR A 277 -2.81 34.62 -30.39
C THR A 277 -2.00 33.48 -29.78
N ARG A 278 -2.44 32.23 -29.97
CA ARG A 278 -1.81 31.03 -29.45
C ARG A 278 -1.21 30.25 -30.61
N ILE A 279 0.10 30.16 -30.65
CA ILE A 279 0.85 29.60 -31.77
C ILE A 279 1.33 28.20 -31.41
N PRO A 280 0.76 27.14 -32.00
CA PRO A 280 1.23 25.77 -31.75
C PRO A 280 2.68 25.61 -32.19
N LEU A 281 3.51 25.04 -31.30
CA LEU A 281 4.93 24.81 -31.60
C LEU A 281 5.12 23.83 -32.75
N GLU A 282 4.22 22.85 -32.88
CA GLU A 282 4.20 21.88 -33.98
C GLU A 282 4.08 22.54 -35.36
N ARG A 283 3.30 23.62 -35.45
CA ARG A 283 3.16 24.40 -36.70
C ARG A 283 4.32 25.36 -36.91
N LEU A 284 4.85 25.92 -35.81
CA LEU A 284 5.96 26.85 -35.85
C LEU A 284 7.26 26.19 -36.32
N PHE A 285 7.51 24.95 -35.88
CA PHE A 285 8.70 24.17 -36.22
C PHE A 285 8.35 23.01 -37.17
N GLY A 286 7.66 23.34 -38.27
CA GLY A 286 7.33 22.40 -39.34
C GLY A 286 8.55 21.82 -40.07
N GLU A 287 8.31 21.12 -41.18
CA GLU A 287 9.35 20.37 -41.90
C GLU A 287 10.44 21.24 -42.52
N SER A 288 10.11 22.47 -42.91
CA SER A 288 11.05 23.37 -43.58
C SER A 288 10.91 24.84 -43.18
N ARG A 289 11.99 25.61 -43.43
CA ARG A 289 11.98 27.08 -43.25
C ARG A 289 10.97 27.77 -44.20
N VAL A 290 10.68 27.16 -45.35
CA VAL A 290 9.68 27.68 -46.29
C VAL A 290 8.28 27.54 -45.70
N ASP A 291 8.00 26.43 -45.02
CA ASP A 291 6.69 26.21 -44.38
C ASP A 291 6.50 27.14 -43.19
N TYR A 292 7.56 27.42 -42.44
CA TYR A 292 7.56 28.46 -41.41
C TYR A 292 7.14 29.82 -41.98
N PHE A 293 7.80 30.30 -43.05
CA PHE A 293 7.47 31.60 -43.65
C PHE A 293 6.05 31.67 -44.22
N LYS A 294 5.58 30.58 -44.84
CA LYS A 294 4.18 30.47 -45.28
C LYS A 294 3.21 30.53 -44.11
N TYR A 295 3.55 29.87 -43.00
CA TYR A 295 2.72 29.83 -41.80
C TYR A 295 2.68 31.18 -41.10
N ILE A 296 3.81 31.89 -40.94
CA ILE A 296 3.81 33.17 -40.25
C ILE A 296 3.17 34.31 -41.06
N ALA A 297 3.13 34.19 -42.39
CA ALA A 297 2.50 35.19 -43.27
C ALA A 297 0.98 35.36 -43.04
N GLN A 298 0.33 34.41 -42.35
CA GLN A 298 -1.09 34.50 -42.01
C GLN A 298 -1.37 35.33 -40.74
N PHE A 299 -0.33 35.76 -40.03
CA PHE A 299 -0.43 36.54 -38.78
C PHE A 299 -0.16 38.03 -39.01
N PRO A 300 -0.74 38.92 -38.18
CA PRO A 300 -0.49 40.37 -38.24
C PRO A 300 1.00 40.73 -38.19
N GLU A 301 1.37 41.78 -38.92
CA GLU A 301 2.76 42.26 -39.04
C GLU A 301 3.39 42.60 -37.68
N GLU A 302 2.59 43.10 -36.73
CA GLU A 302 3.02 43.40 -35.34
C GLU A 302 3.58 42.19 -34.57
N TYR A 303 3.25 40.96 -34.98
CA TYR A 303 3.73 39.73 -34.34
C TYR A 303 4.84 39.04 -35.12
N GLN A 304 5.13 39.45 -36.36
CA GLN A 304 6.11 38.78 -37.20
C GLN A 304 7.53 38.89 -36.62
N ASP A 305 7.91 40.05 -36.08
CA ASP A 305 9.22 40.23 -35.44
C ASP A 305 9.41 39.31 -34.23
N LEU A 306 8.37 39.19 -33.39
CA LEU A 306 8.39 38.29 -32.22
C LEU A 306 8.45 36.82 -32.62
N LEU A 307 7.73 36.43 -33.67
CA LEU A 307 7.75 35.07 -34.21
C LEU A 307 9.11 34.72 -34.82
N ASN A 308 9.71 35.65 -35.57
CA ASN A 308 11.06 35.49 -36.13
C ASN A 308 12.11 35.37 -35.02
N ASP A 309 12.06 36.23 -33.99
CA ASP A 309 12.95 36.13 -32.83
C ASP A 309 12.79 34.79 -32.09
N LEU A 310 11.55 34.34 -31.85
CA LEU A 310 11.27 33.03 -31.25
C LEU A 310 11.85 31.87 -32.08
N TYR A 311 11.61 31.89 -33.39
CA TYR A 311 12.08 30.86 -34.32
C TYR A 311 13.61 30.82 -34.39
N ASP A 312 14.25 31.98 -34.53
CA ASP A 312 15.70 32.11 -34.63
C ASP A 312 16.38 31.73 -33.31
N ARG A 313 15.82 32.09 -32.14
CA ARG A 313 16.35 31.69 -30.82
C ARG A 313 16.45 30.19 -30.66
N PHE A 314 15.45 29.43 -31.09
CA PHE A 314 15.50 27.97 -31.01
C PHE A 314 16.53 27.38 -31.96
N ARG A 315 16.59 27.84 -33.22
CA ARG A 315 17.52 27.30 -34.21
C ARG A 315 18.98 27.69 -34.00
N THR A 316 19.23 28.86 -33.43
CA THR A 316 20.58 29.35 -33.10
C THR A 316 21.06 28.90 -31.72
N TYR A 317 20.18 28.28 -30.91
CA TYR A 317 20.57 27.70 -29.65
C TYR A 317 21.61 26.59 -29.87
N ALA A 318 22.80 26.78 -29.31
CA ALA A 318 23.92 25.84 -29.47
C ALA A 318 23.82 24.74 -28.41
N PHE A 319 23.22 23.60 -28.77
CA PHE A 319 23.18 22.44 -27.88
C PHE A 319 24.58 21.83 -27.75
N SER A 320 25.05 21.69 -26.51
CA SER A 320 26.32 21.02 -26.21
C SER A 320 26.10 19.51 -26.24
N VAL A 321 26.70 18.79 -27.19
CA VAL A 321 26.60 17.33 -27.31
C VAL A 321 27.98 16.73 -27.17
N ILE A 322 28.14 15.77 -26.27
CA ILE A 322 29.38 15.04 -26.04
C ILE A 322 29.22 13.66 -26.65
N TYR A 323 29.99 13.35 -27.68
CA TYR A 323 30.02 12.02 -28.27
C TYR A 323 31.04 11.13 -27.57
N VAL A 324 30.63 9.94 -27.18
CA VAL A 324 31.47 8.84 -26.73
C VAL A 324 31.56 7.84 -27.88
N GLN A 325 32.77 7.60 -28.39
CA GLN A 325 33.02 6.77 -29.57
C GLN A 325 33.98 5.62 -29.24
N GLU A 326 33.74 4.46 -29.83
CA GLU A 326 34.66 3.30 -29.83
C GLU A 326 35.77 3.54 -30.87
N ASP A 327 37.00 3.08 -30.61
CA ASP A 327 38.06 3.06 -31.63
C ASP A 327 37.83 1.92 -32.65
N GLU A 328 38.09 2.22 -33.93
CA GLU A 328 37.74 1.38 -35.09
C GLU A 328 38.50 0.04 -35.18
N GLU A 329 39.46 -0.23 -34.29
CA GLU A 329 40.28 -1.46 -34.28
C GLU A 329 39.91 -2.33 -33.07
N ASN A 330 38.89 -3.20 -33.14
CA ASN A 330 38.56 -4.10 -32.02
C ASN A 330 37.87 -5.40 -32.49
N ASN A 331 38.32 -6.54 -31.93
CA ASN A 331 37.76 -7.88 -32.17
C ASN A 331 36.45 -8.08 -31.38
N ASP A 332 35.71 -9.17 -31.61
CA ASP A 332 34.41 -9.43 -30.94
C ASP A 332 34.50 -9.51 -29.39
N GLU A 333 35.66 -9.84 -28.80
CA GLU A 333 35.86 -9.85 -27.33
C GLU A 333 35.96 -8.42 -26.74
N ASP A 334 36.63 -7.49 -27.43
CA ASP A 334 36.75 -6.08 -27.03
C ASP A 334 35.39 -5.35 -27.07
N GLN A 335 34.45 -5.93 -27.80
CA GLN A 335 33.15 -5.35 -28.01
C GLN A 335 32.25 -5.43 -26.77
N ALA A 336 32.23 -6.54 -26.03
CA ALA A 336 31.44 -6.68 -24.80
C ALA A 336 31.99 -5.77 -23.68
N GLU A 337 33.31 -5.60 -23.64
CA GLU A 337 33.99 -4.75 -22.66
C GLU A 337 33.67 -3.26 -22.88
N SER A 338 33.60 -2.83 -24.14
CA SER A 338 33.19 -1.46 -24.49
C SER A 338 31.78 -1.13 -24.01
N VAL A 339 30.86 -2.09 -24.07
CA VAL A 339 29.49 -1.95 -23.57
C VAL A 339 29.47 -1.79 -22.05
N LYS A 340 30.20 -2.61 -21.31
CA LYS A 340 30.32 -2.50 -19.85
C LYS A 340 30.82 -1.12 -19.44
N LYS A 341 31.83 -0.60 -20.14
CA LYS A 341 32.36 0.76 -19.92
C LYS A 341 31.30 1.85 -20.17
N ILE A 342 30.51 1.74 -21.23
CA ILE A 342 29.41 2.67 -21.51
C ILE A 342 28.36 2.65 -20.39
N ILE A 343 28.00 1.46 -19.88
CA ILE A 343 27.05 1.30 -18.77
C ILE A 343 27.61 1.92 -17.47
N SER A 344 28.91 1.78 -17.23
CA SER A 344 29.60 2.41 -16.09
C SER A 344 29.58 3.94 -16.20
N ILE A 345 29.94 4.49 -17.37
CA ILE A 345 29.85 5.94 -17.66
C ILE A 345 28.41 6.43 -17.43
N PHE A 346 27.44 5.71 -17.97
CA PHE A 346 26.02 6.01 -17.82
C PHE A 346 25.57 6.02 -16.35
N SER A 347 25.97 5.00 -15.58
CA SER A 347 25.63 4.90 -14.15
C SER A 347 26.20 6.07 -13.36
N ARG A 348 27.50 6.39 -13.56
CA ARG A 348 28.19 7.49 -12.88
C ARG A 348 27.60 8.87 -13.19
N ILE A 349 27.23 9.12 -14.45
CA ILE A 349 26.60 10.39 -14.84
C ILE A 349 25.24 10.56 -14.14
N ASN A 350 24.46 9.48 -14.04
CA ASN A 350 23.11 9.52 -13.46
C ASN A 350 23.08 9.53 -11.92
N GLU A 351 24.20 9.32 -11.24
CA GLU A 351 24.30 9.42 -9.78
C GLU A 351 24.08 10.83 -9.24
N THR A 352 24.45 11.85 -10.02
CA THR A 352 24.23 13.27 -9.68
C THR A 352 22.79 13.74 -9.96
N GLY A 353 22.03 12.96 -10.74
CA GLY A 353 20.64 13.23 -11.12
C GLY A 353 19.63 12.33 -10.38
N ARG A 354 18.51 12.00 -11.04
CA ARG A 354 17.63 10.93 -10.53
C ARG A 354 18.33 9.59 -10.77
N LYS A 355 18.76 8.93 -9.69
CA LYS A 355 19.40 7.61 -9.68
C LYS A 355 18.69 6.59 -10.57
N LEU A 356 19.48 5.76 -11.24
CA LEU A 356 18.97 4.63 -12.02
C LEU A 356 18.28 3.60 -11.11
N SER A 357 17.20 2.98 -11.58
CA SER A 357 16.59 1.86 -10.86
C SER A 357 17.47 0.61 -10.94
N VAL A 358 17.33 -0.30 -9.97
CA VAL A 358 18.02 -1.61 -9.97
C VAL A 358 17.69 -2.38 -11.25
N VAL A 359 16.42 -2.33 -11.68
CA VAL A 359 15.94 -2.95 -12.92
C VAL A 359 16.70 -2.43 -14.15
N ALA A 360 16.82 -1.11 -14.31
CA ALA A 360 17.51 -0.52 -15.45
C ALA A 360 19.00 -0.89 -15.48
N LYS A 361 19.64 -0.97 -14.30
CA LYS A 361 21.04 -1.44 -14.18
C LYS A 361 21.16 -2.92 -14.58
N MET A 362 20.19 -3.75 -14.17
CA MET A 362 20.17 -5.17 -14.52
C MET A 362 19.94 -5.40 -16.02
N VAL A 363 19.02 -4.66 -16.64
CA VAL A 363 18.80 -4.67 -18.10
C VAL A 363 20.08 -4.35 -18.84
N ALA A 364 20.81 -3.31 -18.40
CA ALA A 364 22.08 -2.93 -18.97
C ALA A 364 23.12 -4.08 -18.87
N ARG A 365 23.27 -4.65 -17.68
CA ARG A 365 24.22 -5.74 -17.42
C ARG A 365 23.92 -6.98 -18.25
N CYS A 366 22.67 -7.44 -18.27
CA CYS A 366 22.26 -8.64 -19.00
C CYS A 366 22.58 -8.53 -20.50
N TRP A 367 22.37 -7.34 -21.07
CA TRP A 367 22.64 -7.10 -22.48
C TRP A 367 24.13 -7.24 -22.83
N GLY A 368 25.03 -6.76 -21.95
CA GLY A 368 26.49 -6.92 -22.13
C GLY A 368 26.96 -8.38 -22.19
N GLU A 369 26.12 -9.32 -21.76
CA GLU A 369 26.37 -10.76 -21.75
C GLU A 369 25.48 -11.54 -22.75
N GLY A 370 24.76 -10.83 -23.63
CA GLY A 370 23.94 -11.44 -24.69
C GLY A 370 22.55 -11.92 -24.24
N PHE A 371 22.10 -11.56 -23.03
CA PHE A 371 20.78 -11.89 -22.50
C PHE A 371 19.84 -10.67 -22.54
N ASP A 372 18.83 -10.71 -23.41
CA ASP A 372 17.82 -9.64 -23.48
C ASP A 372 16.71 -9.85 -22.44
N ILE A 373 17.01 -9.47 -21.19
CA ILE A 373 16.03 -9.57 -20.10
C ILE A 373 14.80 -8.68 -20.32
N ARG A 374 14.87 -7.65 -21.19
CA ARG A 374 13.71 -6.79 -21.46
C ARG A 374 12.69 -7.54 -22.32
N GLU A 375 13.15 -8.19 -23.39
CA GLU A 375 12.32 -9.09 -24.18
C GLU A 375 11.68 -10.17 -23.30
N LYS A 376 12.44 -10.71 -22.34
CA LYS A 376 11.92 -11.68 -21.37
C LYS A 376 10.83 -11.14 -20.44
N PHE A 377 10.91 -9.89 -20.01
CA PHE A 377 9.82 -9.25 -19.27
C PHE A 377 8.59 -9.02 -20.16
N ASP A 378 8.79 -8.57 -21.40
CA ASP A 378 7.70 -8.36 -22.34
C ASP A 378 6.98 -9.70 -22.67
N GLU A 379 7.73 -10.79 -22.86
CA GLU A 379 7.19 -12.16 -22.97
C GLU A 379 6.40 -12.57 -21.73
N PHE A 380 6.90 -12.26 -20.53
CA PHE A 380 6.23 -12.54 -19.26
C PHE A 380 4.88 -11.81 -19.16
N TYR A 381 4.83 -10.51 -19.43
CA TYR A 381 3.60 -9.74 -19.41
C TYR A 381 2.60 -10.19 -20.48
N ALA A 382 3.08 -10.61 -21.65
CA ALA A 382 2.23 -11.12 -22.73
C ALA A 382 1.49 -12.42 -22.38
N LYS A 383 1.88 -13.15 -21.31
CA LYS A 383 1.23 -14.41 -20.91
C LYS A 383 -0.19 -14.19 -20.36
N SER A 384 -0.46 -13.05 -19.70
CA SER A 384 -1.77 -12.76 -19.09
C SER A 384 -1.87 -11.32 -18.62
N ASP A 385 -3.04 -10.69 -18.80
CA ASP A 385 -3.36 -9.35 -18.26
C ASP A 385 -3.16 -9.25 -16.74
N GLU A 386 -3.21 -10.36 -16.00
CA GLU A 386 -3.01 -10.38 -14.54
C GLU A 386 -1.57 -10.07 -14.12
N LEU A 387 -0.62 -10.16 -15.06
CA LEU A 387 0.80 -9.94 -14.83
C LEU A 387 1.21 -8.49 -15.07
N GLU A 388 0.39 -7.67 -15.74
CA GLU A 388 0.70 -6.28 -16.10
C GLU A 388 1.06 -5.39 -14.88
N ASP A 389 0.44 -5.68 -13.72
CA ASP A 389 0.68 -4.94 -12.48
C ASP A 389 1.90 -5.46 -11.67
N VAL A 390 2.61 -6.48 -12.15
CA VAL A 390 3.80 -7.02 -11.46
C VAL A 390 4.97 -6.04 -11.60
N ARG A 391 5.64 -5.74 -10.48
CA ARG A 391 6.87 -4.95 -10.51
C ARG A 391 8.06 -5.81 -10.92
N GLU A 392 8.79 -5.40 -11.96
CA GLU A 392 10.02 -6.06 -12.45
C GLU A 392 11.04 -6.27 -11.32
N GLU A 393 11.17 -5.29 -10.42
CA GLU A 393 12.07 -5.38 -9.26
C GLU A 393 11.73 -6.55 -8.34
N THR A 394 10.44 -6.89 -8.17
CA THR A 394 10.00 -8.04 -7.37
C THR A 394 10.41 -9.36 -8.02
N VAL A 395 10.36 -9.44 -9.35
CA VAL A 395 10.83 -10.61 -10.11
C VAL A 395 12.35 -10.75 -10.01
N LEU A 396 13.11 -9.65 -10.13
CA LEU A 396 14.56 -9.67 -9.96
C LEU A 396 14.98 -10.03 -8.53
N GLN A 397 14.26 -9.56 -7.52
CA GLN A 397 14.46 -10.00 -6.14
C GLN A 397 14.22 -11.51 -6.00
N ALA A 398 13.13 -12.03 -6.57
CA ALA A 398 12.85 -13.47 -6.54
C ALA A 398 13.95 -14.29 -7.22
N ALA A 399 14.41 -13.86 -8.40
CA ALA A 399 15.54 -14.47 -9.09
C ALA A 399 16.81 -14.44 -8.23
N SER A 400 17.14 -13.31 -7.61
CA SER A 400 18.31 -13.20 -6.72
C SER A 400 18.21 -14.11 -5.51
N VAL A 401 17.06 -14.19 -4.82
CA VAL A 401 16.90 -15.10 -3.67
C VAL A 401 17.14 -16.56 -4.08
N ILE A 402 16.70 -16.95 -5.28
CA ILE A 402 16.89 -18.30 -5.83
C ILE A 402 18.37 -18.56 -6.16
N LEU A 403 19.03 -17.61 -6.82
CA LEU A 403 20.39 -17.80 -7.39
C LEU A 403 21.51 -17.47 -6.39
N ASN A 404 21.28 -16.58 -5.44
CA ASN A 404 22.32 -15.98 -4.58
C ASN A 404 22.19 -16.39 -3.10
N GLN A 405 21.79 -17.64 -2.85
CA GLN A 405 21.66 -18.23 -1.51
C GLN A 405 20.71 -17.45 -0.59
N ARG A 406 19.51 -17.13 -1.07
CA ARG A 406 18.44 -16.41 -0.35
C ARG A 406 18.66 -14.90 -0.18
N ARG A 407 19.74 -14.34 -0.75
CA ARG A 407 20.06 -12.92 -0.67
C ARG A 407 19.53 -12.14 -1.87
N CYS A 408 19.07 -10.91 -1.63
CA CYS A 408 18.47 -10.06 -2.66
C CYS A 408 18.68 -8.55 -2.41
N ARG A 409 19.78 -8.17 -1.76
CA ARG A 409 20.17 -6.76 -1.72
C ARG A 409 20.52 -6.31 -3.13
N THR A 410 20.56 -5.00 -3.35
CA THR A 410 20.94 -4.42 -4.64
C THR A 410 22.26 -4.99 -5.17
N ALA A 411 23.28 -5.15 -4.31
CA ALA A 411 24.55 -5.76 -4.68
C ALA A 411 24.43 -7.25 -5.08
N ASP A 412 23.57 -8.01 -4.39
CA ASP A 412 23.31 -9.41 -4.75
C ASP A 412 22.66 -9.50 -6.14
N ILE A 413 21.66 -8.65 -6.41
CA ILE A 413 20.99 -8.61 -7.72
C ILE A 413 21.98 -8.20 -8.82
N LEU A 414 22.66 -7.06 -8.64
CA LEU A 414 23.46 -6.42 -9.68
C LEU A 414 24.82 -7.02 -9.91
N THR A 415 25.44 -7.59 -8.88
CA THR A 415 26.81 -8.14 -8.95
C THR A 415 26.83 -9.63 -8.63
N GLY A 416 26.07 -10.06 -7.62
CA GLY A 416 26.03 -11.46 -7.19
C GLY A 416 25.38 -12.43 -8.18
N THR A 417 24.40 -11.96 -8.96
CA THR A 417 23.70 -12.80 -9.94
C THR A 417 24.57 -13.13 -11.14
N ASP A 418 24.78 -14.41 -11.42
CA ASP A 418 25.43 -14.90 -12.65
C ASP A 418 24.45 -14.85 -13.83
N ILE A 419 24.73 -14.04 -14.87
CA ILE A 419 23.79 -13.82 -15.98
C ILE A 419 23.57 -15.07 -16.84
N PRO A 420 24.58 -15.88 -17.20
CA PRO A 420 24.35 -17.11 -17.95
C PRO A 420 23.47 -18.11 -17.18
N THR A 421 23.60 -18.16 -15.85
CA THR A 421 22.70 -18.95 -15.01
C THR A 421 21.30 -18.34 -14.94
N LEU A 422 21.19 -17.01 -14.84
CA LEU A 422 19.88 -16.32 -14.87
C LEU A 422 19.12 -16.63 -16.17
N ASP A 423 19.76 -16.52 -17.33
CA ASP A 423 19.17 -16.84 -18.63
C ASP A 423 18.68 -18.30 -18.66
N ARG A 424 19.54 -19.25 -18.28
CA ARG A 424 19.19 -20.68 -18.24
C ARG A 424 18.03 -21.01 -17.29
N GLU A 425 17.94 -20.36 -16.13
CA GLU A 425 16.91 -20.64 -15.12
C GLU A 425 15.68 -19.71 -15.22
N TRP A 426 15.69 -18.74 -16.13
CA TRP A 426 14.66 -17.69 -16.25
C TRP A 426 13.24 -18.25 -16.30
N ASP A 427 13.00 -19.18 -17.22
CA ASP A 427 11.65 -19.75 -17.41
C ASP A 427 11.15 -20.47 -16.15
N LYS A 428 12.03 -21.18 -15.44
CA LYS A 428 11.66 -21.85 -14.18
C LYS A 428 11.36 -20.87 -13.06
N ILE A 429 12.10 -19.75 -13.01
CA ILE A 429 11.84 -18.67 -12.05
C ILE A 429 10.47 -18.05 -12.32
N ILE A 430 10.15 -17.77 -13.58
CA ILE A 430 8.85 -17.23 -13.99
C ILE A 430 7.70 -18.21 -13.71
N ASP A 431 7.89 -19.51 -13.95
CA ASP A 431 6.89 -20.53 -13.62
C ASP A 431 6.64 -20.61 -12.11
N ALA A 432 7.70 -20.52 -11.29
CA ALA A 432 7.59 -20.46 -9.84
C ALA A 432 6.91 -19.17 -9.34
N PHE A 433 7.19 -18.04 -9.99
CA PHE A 433 6.54 -16.77 -9.69
C PHE A 433 5.04 -16.82 -9.99
N THR A 434 4.69 -17.41 -11.14
CA THR A 434 3.29 -17.63 -11.56
C THR A 434 2.57 -18.58 -10.59
N ALA A 435 3.22 -19.67 -10.15
CA ALA A 435 2.68 -20.56 -9.14
C ALA A 435 2.42 -19.83 -7.80
N SER A 436 3.28 -18.88 -7.44
CA SER A 436 3.11 -18.05 -6.24
C SER A 436 1.92 -17.09 -6.34
N LEU A 437 1.71 -16.50 -7.52
CA LEU A 437 0.50 -15.71 -7.81
C LEU A 437 -0.76 -16.57 -7.69
N HIS A 438 -0.76 -17.76 -8.31
CA HIS A 438 -1.87 -18.71 -8.20
C HIS A 438 -2.11 -19.15 -6.76
N PHE A 439 -1.07 -19.29 -5.94
CA PHE A 439 -1.21 -19.57 -4.51
C PHE A 439 -1.98 -18.44 -3.80
N LEU A 440 -1.60 -17.18 -4.01
CA LEU A 440 -2.33 -16.04 -3.44
C LEU A 440 -3.79 -16.00 -3.92
N GLN A 441 -4.04 -16.25 -5.20
CA GLN A 441 -5.38 -16.20 -5.80
C GLN A 441 -6.30 -17.34 -5.36
N ASN A 442 -5.76 -18.55 -5.16
CA ASN A 442 -6.56 -19.75 -4.93
C ASN A 442 -6.58 -20.17 -3.45
N LYS A 443 -5.48 -19.97 -2.72
CA LYS A 443 -5.34 -20.37 -1.31
C LYS A 443 -5.61 -19.22 -0.35
N ILE A 444 -5.22 -17.99 -0.70
CA ILE A 444 -5.48 -16.76 0.10
C ILE A 444 -6.70 -15.99 -0.45
N LYS A 445 -7.17 -16.33 -1.66
CA LYS A 445 -8.28 -15.68 -2.37
C LYS A 445 -8.02 -14.20 -2.68
N ILE A 446 -6.78 -13.79 -2.89
CA ILE A 446 -6.43 -12.44 -3.37
C ILE A 446 -6.48 -12.44 -4.90
N LYS A 447 -7.52 -11.83 -5.48
CA LYS A 447 -7.81 -11.88 -6.93
C LYS A 447 -7.09 -10.82 -7.78
N THR A 448 -6.42 -9.85 -7.16
CA THR A 448 -5.59 -8.86 -7.86
C THR A 448 -4.44 -8.36 -6.97
N LEU A 449 -3.32 -7.99 -7.59
CA LEU A 449 -2.15 -7.41 -6.93
C LEU A 449 -2.43 -6.05 -6.28
N ALA A 450 -3.50 -5.35 -6.70
CA ALA A 450 -3.88 -4.05 -6.17
C ALA A 450 -3.96 -4.01 -4.63
N TYR A 451 -4.38 -5.11 -4.00
CA TYR A 451 -4.50 -5.23 -2.55
C TYR A 451 -3.62 -6.33 -1.92
N VAL A 452 -2.58 -6.80 -2.60
CA VAL A 452 -1.52 -7.58 -1.94
C VAL A 452 -0.81 -6.65 -0.94
N PRO A 453 -0.71 -7.01 0.37
CA PRO A 453 -0.16 -6.13 1.40
C PRO A 453 1.28 -5.71 1.14
N PHE A 454 2.11 -6.65 0.69
CA PHE A 454 3.51 -6.45 0.35
C PHE A 454 3.87 -7.35 -0.83
N ASP A 455 4.40 -6.77 -1.91
CA ASP A 455 4.85 -7.58 -3.06
C ASP A 455 6.00 -8.52 -2.69
N THR A 456 6.74 -8.19 -1.62
CA THR A 456 7.77 -9.04 -1.02
C THR A 456 7.29 -10.45 -0.68
N VAL A 457 5.99 -10.62 -0.38
CA VAL A 457 5.40 -11.96 -0.17
C VAL A 457 5.62 -12.86 -1.39
N LEU A 458 5.53 -12.30 -2.60
CA LEU A 458 5.77 -13.04 -3.84
C LEU A 458 7.23 -13.48 -3.94
N VAL A 459 8.18 -12.70 -3.45
CA VAL A 459 9.61 -13.05 -3.47
C VAL A 459 9.85 -14.35 -2.69
N SER A 460 9.43 -14.39 -1.42
CA SER A 460 9.60 -15.59 -0.59
C SER A 460 8.79 -16.78 -1.10
N LEU A 461 7.53 -16.58 -1.55
CA LEU A 461 6.73 -17.67 -2.12
C LEU A 461 7.36 -18.23 -3.40
N THR A 462 7.95 -17.37 -4.23
CA THR A 462 8.60 -17.79 -5.48
C THR A 462 9.80 -18.68 -5.18
N TYR A 463 10.58 -18.35 -4.15
CA TYR A 463 11.64 -19.22 -3.66
C TYR A 463 11.13 -20.63 -3.28
N PHE A 464 10.03 -20.70 -2.51
CA PHE A 464 9.43 -21.98 -2.15
C PHE A 464 8.96 -22.76 -3.39
N HIS A 465 8.19 -22.12 -4.28
CA HIS A 465 7.62 -22.79 -5.45
C HIS A 465 8.67 -23.18 -6.49
N TYR A 466 9.81 -22.49 -6.54
CA TYR A 466 10.94 -22.88 -7.37
C TYR A 466 11.54 -24.21 -6.93
N LYS A 467 11.66 -24.42 -5.61
CA LYS A 467 12.14 -25.69 -5.05
C LYS A 467 11.07 -26.78 -5.01
N ASN A 468 9.79 -26.40 -4.89
CA ASN A 468 8.67 -27.32 -4.88
C ASN A 468 7.42 -26.73 -5.54
N HIS A 469 7.21 -27.10 -6.80
CA HIS A 469 6.09 -26.62 -7.59
C HIS A 469 4.71 -27.06 -7.05
N ASN A 470 4.65 -28.19 -6.32
CA ASN A 470 3.40 -28.79 -5.85
C ASN A 470 3.43 -29.01 -4.33
N PRO A 471 3.19 -27.95 -3.51
CA PRO A 471 3.15 -28.09 -2.06
C PRO A 471 2.09 -29.11 -1.62
N THR A 472 2.42 -29.90 -0.60
CA THR A 472 1.44 -30.73 0.09
C THR A 472 0.39 -29.87 0.80
N ASN A 473 -0.73 -30.46 1.24
CA ASN A 473 -1.72 -29.73 2.03
C ASN A 473 -1.12 -29.16 3.33
N ALA A 474 -0.25 -29.93 4.01
CA ALA A 474 0.40 -29.49 5.23
C ALA A 474 1.34 -28.29 5.00
N GLN A 475 2.13 -28.34 3.92
CA GLN A 475 2.98 -27.20 3.52
C GLN A 475 2.12 -25.99 3.13
N SER A 476 1.03 -26.21 2.38
CA SER A 476 0.11 -25.13 2.00
C SER A 476 -0.50 -24.42 3.22
N GLU A 477 -0.91 -25.15 4.26
CA GLU A 477 -1.43 -24.55 5.49
C GLU A 477 -0.34 -23.79 6.28
N GLN A 478 0.90 -24.28 6.29
CA GLN A 478 2.02 -23.55 6.90
C GLN A 478 2.36 -22.26 6.13
N LEU A 479 2.34 -22.30 4.79
CA LEU A 479 2.52 -21.11 3.94
C LEU A 479 1.37 -20.09 4.13
N LYS A 480 0.12 -20.55 4.29
CA LYS A 480 -1.00 -19.65 4.66
C LYS A 480 -0.77 -19.00 6.02
N THR A 481 -0.36 -19.78 7.01
CA THR A 481 -0.08 -19.29 8.36
C THR A 481 1.05 -18.25 8.34
N TRP A 482 2.12 -18.52 7.60
CA TRP A 482 3.21 -17.57 7.35
C TRP A 482 2.70 -16.28 6.72
N PHE A 483 1.93 -16.38 5.63
CA PHE A 483 1.39 -15.23 4.91
C PHE A 483 0.65 -14.28 5.87
N TRP A 484 -0.28 -14.82 6.67
CA TRP A 484 -1.06 -14.03 7.61
C TRP A 484 -0.19 -13.42 8.70
N LYS A 485 0.73 -14.20 9.28
CA LYS A 485 1.68 -13.68 10.28
C LYS A 485 2.54 -12.56 9.73
N ALA A 486 3.09 -12.71 8.52
CA ALA A 486 3.93 -11.69 7.88
C ALA A 486 3.15 -10.40 7.62
N CYS A 487 1.92 -10.51 7.13
CA CYS A 487 1.06 -9.36 6.82
C CYS A 487 0.55 -8.63 8.08
N ILE A 488 0.11 -9.36 9.11
CA ILE A 488 -0.45 -8.78 10.35
C ILE A 488 0.64 -8.09 11.18
N SER A 489 1.83 -8.69 11.26
CA SER A 489 2.98 -8.11 11.97
C SER A 489 3.63 -6.95 11.24
N ASN A 490 3.16 -6.59 10.03
CA ASN A 490 3.84 -5.65 9.12
C ASN A 490 5.31 -6.03 8.91
N ARG A 491 5.60 -7.33 8.73
CA ARG A 491 6.97 -7.86 8.69
C ARG A 491 7.87 -7.06 7.76
N TYR A 492 7.41 -6.71 6.55
CA TYR A 492 8.23 -6.02 5.56
C TYR A 492 8.17 -4.48 5.63
N SER A 493 7.83 -3.87 6.78
CA SER A 493 7.90 -2.40 6.92
C SER A 493 9.32 -1.86 7.07
N SER A 494 10.30 -2.72 7.35
CA SER A 494 11.73 -2.39 7.53
C SER A 494 12.58 -3.64 7.35
N ALA A 495 13.88 -3.49 7.04
CA ALA A 495 14.84 -4.58 6.88
C ALA A 495 14.29 -5.73 6.01
N VAL A 496 13.79 -5.37 4.83
CA VAL A 496 12.98 -6.25 3.98
C VAL A 496 13.81 -7.45 3.52
N GLU A 497 15.03 -7.19 3.06
CA GLU A 497 15.95 -8.17 2.48
C GLU A 497 16.34 -9.26 3.49
N SER A 498 16.74 -8.86 4.70
CA SER A 498 17.06 -9.81 5.78
C SER A 498 15.86 -10.66 6.20
N LYS A 499 14.66 -10.08 6.19
CA LYS A 499 13.43 -10.83 6.54
C LYS A 499 13.02 -11.82 5.46
N ILE A 500 13.24 -11.49 4.18
CA ILE A 500 13.07 -12.44 3.07
C ILE A 500 14.03 -13.61 3.26
N GLU A 501 15.30 -13.33 3.57
CA GLU A 501 16.32 -14.35 3.82
C GLU A 501 15.86 -15.29 4.95
N GLU A 502 15.53 -14.76 6.12
CA GLU A 502 14.97 -15.51 7.27
C GLU A 502 13.74 -16.36 6.88
N ASP A 503 12.81 -15.80 6.09
CA ASP A 503 11.61 -16.53 5.67
C ASP A 503 11.95 -17.70 4.75
N CYS A 504 12.94 -17.53 3.88
CA CYS A 504 13.43 -18.60 3.01
C CYS A 504 14.16 -19.70 3.79
N GLU A 505 14.85 -19.36 4.89
CA GLU A 505 15.42 -20.36 5.80
C GLU A 505 14.34 -21.23 6.46
N GLU A 506 13.24 -20.61 6.90
CA GLU A 506 12.09 -21.34 7.43
C GLU A 506 11.40 -22.19 6.34
N PHE A 507 11.38 -21.72 5.09
CA PHE A 507 10.86 -22.48 3.96
C PHE A 507 11.73 -23.70 3.63
N ASP A 508 13.05 -23.61 3.79
CA ASP A 508 13.93 -24.77 3.64
C ASP A 508 13.59 -25.88 4.65
N LYS A 509 13.24 -25.52 5.89
CA LYS A 509 12.73 -26.47 6.89
C LYS A 509 11.41 -27.12 6.43
N LEU A 510 10.46 -26.33 5.90
CA LEU A 510 9.21 -26.87 5.34
C LEU A 510 9.45 -27.87 4.20
N LEU A 511 10.44 -27.58 3.35
CA LEU A 511 10.81 -28.44 2.21
C LEU A 511 11.48 -29.72 2.68
N ALA A 512 12.25 -29.68 3.78
CA ALA A 512 12.81 -30.84 4.46
C ALA A 512 11.78 -31.68 5.24
N GLY A 513 10.52 -31.24 5.32
CA GLY A 513 9.47 -31.90 6.10
C GLY A 513 9.55 -31.61 7.60
N GLU A 514 10.34 -30.62 7.99
CA GLU A 514 10.44 -30.11 9.36
C GLU A 514 9.36 -29.06 9.63
N LYS A 515 9.15 -28.76 10.92
CA LYS A 515 8.22 -27.71 11.34
C LYS A 515 8.91 -26.35 11.27
N ALA A 516 8.37 -25.43 10.49
CA ALA A 516 8.84 -24.05 10.44
C ALA A 516 8.26 -23.22 11.60
N GLU A 517 9.02 -22.25 12.08
CA GLU A 517 8.65 -21.38 13.19
C GLU A 517 8.62 -19.91 12.77
N PHE A 518 7.45 -19.48 12.30
CA PHE A 518 7.17 -18.08 12.00
C PHE A 518 6.83 -17.32 13.29
N SER A 519 7.84 -16.89 14.04
CA SER A 519 7.68 -16.15 15.30
C SER A 519 7.81 -14.64 15.07
N TYR A 520 6.70 -14.01 14.68
CA TYR A 520 6.66 -12.57 14.45
C TYR A 520 5.81 -11.90 15.54
N PRO A 521 6.31 -10.85 16.22
CA PRO A 521 5.57 -10.20 17.29
C PRO A 521 4.32 -9.49 16.73
N ILE A 522 3.16 -9.80 17.31
CA ILE A 522 1.89 -9.14 17.02
C ILE A 522 1.35 -8.61 18.35
N ASP A 523 1.16 -7.30 18.44
CA ASP A 523 0.53 -6.66 19.59
C ASP A 523 -0.99 -6.82 19.51
N TRP A 524 -1.50 -7.87 20.16
CA TRP A 524 -2.92 -8.15 20.25
C TRP A 524 -3.66 -7.23 21.24
N GLU A 525 -2.95 -6.63 22.20
CA GLU A 525 -3.57 -5.75 23.21
C GLU A 525 -4.12 -4.49 22.56
N THR A 526 -3.37 -3.92 21.60
CA THR A 526 -3.79 -2.72 20.87
C THR A 526 -4.42 -3.01 19.50
N PHE A 527 -4.53 -4.28 19.08
CA PHE A 527 -4.95 -4.65 17.73
C PHE A 527 -6.33 -4.12 17.35
N LYS A 528 -7.32 -4.31 18.22
CA LYS A 528 -8.68 -3.79 18.03
C LYS A 528 -8.70 -2.28 17.84
N SER A 529 -7.97 -1.54 18.67
CA SER A 529 -7.93 -0.07 18.58
C SER A 529 -7.22 0.39 17.29
N ARG A 530 -6.18 -0.33 16.86
CA ARG A 530 -5.51 -0.14 15.57
C ARG A 530 -6.45 -0.39 14.39
N LEU A 531 -7.26 -1.46 14.41
CA LEU A 531 -8.26 -1.74 13.37
C LEU A 531 -9.24 -0.58 13.23
N ILE A 532 -9.83 -0.15 14.35
CA ILE A 532 -10.84 0.92 14.37
C ILE A 532 -10.24 2.25 13.88
N ALA A 533 -9.00 2.57 14.27
CA ALA A 533 -8.32 3.81 13.89
C ALA A 533 -7.75 3.81 12.46
N GLN A 534 -7.64 2.65 11.81
CA GLN A 534 -7.09 2.56 10.46
C GLN A 534 -8.13 2.98 9.43
N ASP A 535 -7.95 4.13 8.79
CA ASP A 535 -8.76 4.52 7.65
C ASP A 535 -8.46 3.67 6.41
N TYR A 536 -9.46 3.49 5.57
CA TYR A 536 -9.35 2.82 4.28
C TYR A 536 -8.40 3.57 3.35
N ASN A 537 -7.28 2.93 3.04
CA ASN A 537 -6.26 3.47 2.15
C ASN A 537 -5.43 2.34 1.54
N LEU A 538 -5.55 2.15 0.22
CA LEU A 538 -4.82 1.12 -0.52
C LEU A 538 -3.30 1.32 -0.55
N ARG A 539 -2.76 2.45 -0.09
CA ARG A 539 -1.31 2.62 0.10
C ARG A 539 -0.80 2.03 1.41
N ASN A 540 -1.69 1.70 2.34
CA ASN A 540 -1.33 1.17 3.65
C ASN A 540 -1.41 -0.36 3.65
N ALA A 541 -0.28 -1.02 3.92
CA ALA A 541 -0.19 -2.48 3.92
C ALA A 541 -1.14 -3.15 4.93
N PHE A 542 -1.33 -2.56 6.11
CA PHE A 542 -2.26 -3.10 7.11
C PHE A 542 -3.72 -3.03 6.64
N CYS A 543 -4.10 -1.94 5.95
CA CYS A 543 -5.42 -1.85 5.31
C CYS A 543 -5.59 -2.96 4.26
N LYS A 544 -4.60 -3.15 3.39
CA LYS A 544 -4.58 -4.25 2.41
C LYS A 544 -4.66 -5.64 3.07
N THR A 545 -4.04 -5.84 4.24
CA THR A 545 -4.15 -7.08 5.02
C THR A 545 -5.60 -7.35 5.44
N VAL A 546 -6.31 -6.33 5.91
CA VAL A 546 -7.74 -6.44 6.28
C VAL A 546 -8.61 -6.71 5.05
N LEU A 547 -8.34 -6.07 3.91
CA LEU A 547 -9.07 -6.34 2.66
C LEU A 547 -8.80 -7.75 2.12
N SER A 548 -7.58 -8.24 2.29
CA SER A 548 -7.22 -9.63 1.96
C SER A 548 -8.03 -10.60 2.81
N LEU A 549 -8.23 -10.30 4.10
CA LEU A 549 -9.12 -11.09 4.96
C LEU A 549 -10.56 -11.05 4.46
N TYR A 550 -11.08 -9.86 4.11
CA TYR A 550 -12.44 -9.75 3.59
C TYR A 550 -12.60 -10.58 2.30
N SER A 551 -11.63 -10.56 1.40
CA SER A 551 -11.61 -11.42 0.21
C SER A 551 -11.57 -12.91 0.55
N TYR A 552 -10.78 -13.29 1.57
CA TYR A 552 -10.68 -14.65 2.07
C TYR A 552 -12.02 -15.21 2.58
N MET A 553 -12.84 -14.34 3.18
CA MET A 553 -14.20 -14.67 3.65
C MET A 553 -15.22 -14.88 2.53
N ASP A 554 -14.84 -14.69 1.26
CA ASP A 554 -15.68 -14.89 0.07
C ASP A 554 -17.02 -14.12 0.13
N PRO A 555 -16.93 -12.77 0.12
CA PRO A 555 -18.07 -11.91 0.39
C PRO A 555 -19.13 -12.02 -0.70
N LYS A 556 -20.40 -12.05 -0.28
CA LYS A 556 -21.56 -12.10 -1.19
C LYS A 556 -22.36 -10.80 -1.17
N SER A 557 -23.10 -10.53 -2.24
CA SER A 557 -23.97 -9.37 -2.40
C SER A 557 -25.09 -9.35 -1.34
N PHE A 558 -25.25 -8.24 -0.60
CA PHE A 558 -26.28 -8.10 0.44
C PHE A 558 -27.71 -8.29 -0.08
N LYS A 559 -27.96 -7.89 -1.33
CA LYS A 559 -29.30 -7.87 -1.92
C LYS A 559 -29.80 -9.26 -2.32
N ASP A 560 -28.94 -10.09 -2.90
CA ASP A 560 -29.36 -11.31 -3.59
C ASP A 560 -28.40 -12.50 -3.42
N GLY A 561 -27.34 -12.35 -2.62
CA GLY A 561 -26.38 -13.41 -2.33
C GLY A 561 -25.47 -13.80 -3.48
N ARG A 562 -25.50 -13.07 -4.60
CA ARG A 562 -24.59 -13.32 -5.74
C ARG A 562 -23.13 -13.09 -5.36
N GLU A 563 -22.26 -13.77 -6.08
CA GLU A 563 -20.82 -13.57 -5.94
C GLU A 563 -20.41 -12.16 -6.37
N ILE A 564 -19.44 -11.60 -5.66
CA ILE A 564 -18.85 -10.30 -5.99
C ILE A 564 -17.60 -10.55 -6.83
N ASP A 565 -17.47 -9.86 -7.95
CA ASP A 565 -16.24 -9.89 -8.73
C ASP A 565 -15.13 -9.10 -8.01
N LEU A 566 -14.27 -9.86 -7.32
CA LEU A 566 -13.13 -9.33 -6.55
C LEU A 566 -11.90 -9.03 -7.43
N LYS A 567 -11.85 -9.56 -8.67
CA LYS A 567 -10.75 -9.28 -9.60
C LYS A 567 -10.82 -7.82 -10.06
N ASN A 568 -12.03 -7.37 -10.42
CA ASN A 568 -12.25 -6.02 -10.90
C ASN A 568 -12.63 -5.02 -9.79
N ALA A 569 -12.79 -5.45 -8.54
CA ALA A 569 -13.29 -4.60 -7.44
C ALA A 569 -12.46 -3.31 -7.17
N PHE A 570 -11.26 -3.20 -7.73
CA PHE A 570 -10.33 -2.09 -7.50
C PHE A 570 -10.02 -1.27 -8.77
N SER A 571 -10.55 -1.65 -9.94
CA SER A 571 -10.26 -0.96 -11.20
C SER A 571 -11.03 0.37 -11.32
N GLY A 572 -10.53 1.31 -12.12
CA GLY A 572 -11.08 2.67 -12.22
C GLY A 572 -12.57 2.75 -12.56
N TYR A 573 -13.09 1.77 -13.32
CA TYR A 573 -14.50 1.66 -13.71
C TYR A 573 -15.37 1.06 -12.58
N TYR A 574 -14.79 0.21 -11.73
CA TYR A 574 -15.46 -0.55 -10.66
C TYR A 574 -14.99 -0.14 -9.26
N LYS A 575 -14.41 1.05 -9.08
CA LYS A 575 -14.04 1.67 -7.78
C LYS A 575 -15.20 1.73 -6.77
N HIS A 576 -16.40 1.35 -7.20
CA HIS A 576 -17.64 1.22 -6.45
C HIS A 576 -17.92 -0.24 -6.01
N HIS A 577 -16.91 -1.09 -5.83
CA HIS A 577 -17.11 -2.41 -5.22
C HIS A 577 -16.71 -2.46 -3.74
N LEU A 578 -16.12 -1.38 -3.20
CA LEU A 578 -15.80 -1.22 -1.78
C LEU A 578 -16.54 -0.02 -1.23
N HIS A 579 -17.34 -0.26 -0.20
CA HIS A 579 -18.25 0.74 0.34
C HIS A 579 -18.29 0.74 1.85
N HIS A 580 -18.66 1.89 2.40
CA HIS A 580 -18.93 2.04 3.81
C HIS A 580 -20.26 1.34 4.13
N PHE A 581 -20.22 0.37 5.02
CA PHE A 581 -21.40 -0.33 5.50
C PHE A 581 -22.37 0.64 6.18
N PHE A 582 -21.87 1.53 7.03
CA PHE A 582 -22.57 2.76 7.41
C PHE A 582 -22.22 3.85 6.39
N PRO A 583 -23.16 4.26 5.51
CA PRO A 583 -22.84 5.20 4.45
C PRO A 583 -22.30 6.51 4.99
N ARG A 584 -21.30 7.06 4.30
CA ARG A 584 -20.62 8.28 4.73
C ARG A 584 -21.59 9.47 4.88
N ALA A 585 -22.49 9.65 3.92
CA ALA A 585 -23.49 10.71 3.94
C ALA A 585 -24.50 10.55 5.10
N TYR A 586 -24.88 9.31 5.44
CA TYR A 586 -25.69 9.03 6.62
C TYR A 586 -24.97 9.47 7.90
N LEU A 587 -23.69 9.09 8.04
CA LEU A 587 -22.90 9.44 9.22
C LEU A 587 -22.69 10.95 9.36
N GLU A 588 -22.44 11.66 8.26
CA GLU A 588 -22.27 13.12 8.25
C GLU A 588 -23.53 13.89 8.67
N LYS A 589 -24.72 13.33 8.41
CA LYS A 589 -26.00 13.92 8.83
C LYS A 589 -26.36 13.62 10.28
N THR A 590 -25.99 12.45 10.78
CA THR A 590 -26.53 11.88 12.03
C THR A 590 -25.57 12.04 13.22
N PHE A 591 -24.27 12.15 12.96
CA PHE A 591 -23.24 12.27 14.00
C PHE A 591 -22.51 13.62 13.90
N ASP A 592 -21.89 14.05 15.01
CA ASP A 592 -21.04 15.25 15.05
C ASP A 592 -19.98 15.17 13.93
N PRO A 593 -19.85 16.18 13.05
CA PRO A 593 -18.85 16.25 11.98
C PRO A 593 -17.40 16.04 12.45
N ASN A 594 -17.13 16.21 13.74
CA ASN A 594 -15.82 16.02 14.36
C ASN A 594 -15.58 14.61 14.94
N ARG A 595 -16.53 13.66 14.81
CA ARG A 595 -16.32 12.27 15.23
C ARG A 595 -15.55 11.48 14.17
N GLU A 596 -14.25 11.40 14.38
CA GLU A 596 -13.26 10.61 13.64
C GLU A 596 -13.69 9.13 13.50
N ARG A 597 -13.28 8.46 12.40
CA ARG A 597 -13.41 7.00 12.07
C ARG A 597 -14.51 6.59 11.08
N ARG A 598 -15.22 7.51 10.42
CA ARG A 598 -16.19 7.14 9.35
C ARG A 598 -15.56 6.31 8.23
N ASP A 599 -14.33 6.65 7.88
CA ASP A 599 -13.54 6.03 6.82
C ASP A 599 -12.72 4.83 7.35
N SER A 600 -12.98 4.37 8.58
CA SER A 600 -12.33 3.19 9.17
C SER A 600 -12.47 1.97 8.26
N VAL A 601 -11.41 1.18 8.11
CA VAL A 601 -11.40 -0.07 7.35
C VAL A 601 -12.40 -1.10 7.92
N VAL A 602 -12.73 -1.00 9.21
CA VAL A 602 -13.77 -1.81 9.86
C VAL A 602 -15.16 -1.45 9.34
N ASN A 603 -15.37 -0.24 8.83
CA ASN A 603 -16.61 0.18 8.18
C ASN A 603 -16.67 -0.21 6.70
N ILE A 604 -15.60 -0.78 6.12
CA ILE A 604 -15.60 -1.15 4.70
C ILE A 604 -16.19 -2.54 4.50
N ALA A 605 -16.95 -2.72 3.43
CA ALA A 605 -17.47 -4.00 2.95
C ALA A 605 -17.42 -4.05 1.42
N PHE A 606 -17.32 -5.26 0.88
CA PHE A 606 -17.46 -5.46 -0.56
C PHE A 606 -18.95 -5.39 -0.92
N ALA A 607 -19.33 -4.54 -1.87
CA ALA A 607 -20.71 -4.41 -2.31
C ALA A 607 -20.75 -4.07 -3.80
N LEU A 608 -21.61 -4.72 -4.59
CA LEU A 608 -21.76 -4.38 -6.00
C LEU A 608 -22.18 -2.90 -6.16
N ALA A 609 -21.70 -2.24 -7.22
CA ALA A 609 -21.98 -0.81 -7.45
C ALA A 609 -23.48 -0.49 -7.47
N VAL A 610 -24.29 -1.40 -8.02
CA VAL A 610 -25.76 -1.28 -8.04
C VAL A 610 -26.33 -1.32 -6.62
N VAL A 611 -25.90 -2.27 -5.80
CA VAL A 611 -26.33 -2.40 -4.40
C VAL A 611 -25.90 -1.17 -3.60
N ASN A 612 -24.71 -0.63 -3.88
CA ASN A 612 -24.28 0.62 -3.25
C ASN A 612 -25.16 1.82 -3.62
N ASN A 613 -25.55 1.95 -4.88
CA ASN A 613 -26.45 3.03 -5.30
C ASN A 613 -27.82 2.91 -4.63
N GLU A 614 -28.28 1.69 -4.36
CA GLU A 614 -29.52 1.44 -3.61
C GLU A 614 -29.37 1.74 -2.11
N MET A 615 -28.22 1.44 -1.49
CA MET A 615 -27.93 1.83 -0.10
C MET A 615 -27.90 3.36 0.06
N SER A 616 -27.32 4.08 -0.91
CA SER A 616 -27.26 5.55 -0.95
C SER A 616 -26.80 6.16 0.39
N ASP A 617 -27.57 7.08 0.97
CA ASP A 617 -27.35 7.72 2.26
C ASP A 617 -28.28 7.18 3.36
N THR A 618 -28.78 5.95 3.17
CA THR A 618 -29.75 5.30 4.04
C THR A 618 -29.09 4.66 5.25
N ALA A 619 -29.80 4.61 6.38
CA ALA A 619 -29.32 3.94 7.58
C ALA A 619 -29.21 2.41 7.36
N PRO A 620 -28.20 1.74 7.94
CA PRO A 620 -28.06 0.28 7.83
C PRO A 620 -29.28 -0.53 8.24
N SER A 621 -29.99 -0.13 9.29
CA SER A 621 -31.22 -0.81 9.68
C SER A 621 -32.30 -0.79 8.58
N ASP A 622 -32.32 0.25 7.76
CA ASP A 622 -33.40 0.49 6.80
C ASP A 622 -33.11 -0.20 5.47
N TYR A 623 -31.90 -0.07 4.91
CA TYR A 623 -31.58 -0.77 3.67
C TYR A 623 -31.51 -2.29 3.87
N LEU A 624 -31.09 -2.78 5.05
CA LEU A 624 -31.10 -4.22 5.33
C LEU A 624 -32.51 -4.77 5.44
N ARG A 625 -33.45 -4.02 6.05
CA ARG A 625 -34.88 -4.40 6.08
C ARG A 625 -35.47 -4.47 4.68
N GLU A 626 -35.02 -3.62 3.76
CA GLU A 626 -35.46 -3.70 2.36
C GLU A 626 -34.90 -4.94 1.67
N PHE A 627 -33.58 -5.18 1.79
CA PHE A 627 -32.95 -6.36 1.19
C PHE A 627 -33.46 -7.68 1.79
N GLU A 628 -33.84 -7.71 3.06
CA GLU A 628 -34.40 -8.90 3.71
C GLU A 628 -35.72 -9.37 3.05
N LYS A 629 -36.50 -8.46 2.44
CA LYS A 629 -37.73 -8.82 1.72
C LYS A 629 -37.45 -9.68 0.50
N ASP A 630 -36.38 -9.35 -0.22
CA ASP A 630 -35.96 -10.07 -1.44
C ASP A 630 -35.00 -11.22 -1.13
N ASN A 631 -34.42 -11.23 0.07
CA ASN A 631 -33.37 -12.15 0.49
C ASN A 631 -33.51 -12.58 1.97
N PRO A 632 -34.29 -13.64 2.23
CA PRO A 632 -34.50 -14.15 3.59
C PRO A 632 -33.24 -14.80 4.21
N ASP A 633 -32.13 -14.90 3.47
CA ASP A 633 -30.85 -15.40 3.99
C ASP A 633 -29.77 -14.30 4.17
N ILE A 634 -30.19 -13.04 4.25
CA ILE A 634 -29.30 -11.88 4.46
C ILE A 634 -28.36 -12.07 5.67
N GLY A 635 -28.82 -12.71 6.75
CA GLY A 635 -27.99 -13.02 7.92
C GLY A 635 -26.83 -13.99 7.63
N SER A 636 -26.96 -14.91 6.67
CA SER A 636 -25.86 -15.76 6.20
C SER A 636 -24.84 -14.95 5.40
N ILE A 637 -25.34 -14.04 4.56
CA ILE A 637 -24.50 -13.15 3.73
C ILE A 637 -23.70 -12.18 4.60
N LEU A 638 -24.29 -11.60 5.64
CA LEU A 638 -23.58 -10.70 6.54
C LEU A 638 -22.34 -11.36 7.18
N LYS A 639 -22.36 -12.67 7.42
CA LYS A 639 -21.20 -13.40 7.95
C LYS A 639 -20.04 -13.50 6.96
N SER A 640 -20.33 -13.56 5.66
CA SER A 640 -19.29 -13.43 4.62
C SER A 640 -18.59 -12.06 4.68
N HIS A 641 -19.15 -11.09 5.40
CA HIS A 641 -18.58 -9.77 5.69
C HIS A 641 -18.09 -9.61 7.14
N LEU A 642 -17.98 -10.70 7.89
CA LEU A 642 -17.60 -10.71 9.32
C LEU A 642 -18.58 -9.91 10.20
N ILE A 643 -19.85 -9.96 9.85
CA ILE A 643 -20.97 -9.39 10.63
C ILE A 643 -21.85 -10.56 11.04
N ASP A 644 -21.85 -10.90 12.33
CA ASP A 644 -22.64 -12.03 12.84
C ASP A 644 -24.11 -11.60 13.02
N ASP A 645 -24.57 -11.37 14.25
CA ASP A 645 -25.93 -10.90 14.52
C ASP A 645 -26.04 -9.36 14.35
N PRO A 646 -26.88 -8.85 13.44
CA PRO A 646 -27.07 -7.41 13.25
C PRO A 646 -27.57 -6.66 14.49
N LYS A 647 -28.32 -7.32 15.38
CA LYS A 647 -28.77 -6.72 16.64
C LYS A 647 -27.60 -6.53 17.59
N ASP A 648 -26.79 -7.57 17.80
CA ASP A 648 -25.60 -7.53 18.66
C ASP A 648 -24.55 -6.52 18.16
N PHE A 649 -24.40 -6.41 16.85
CA PHE A 649 -23.49 -5.47 16.21
C PHE A 649 -24.05 -4.03 16.20
N GLY A 650 -25.21 -3.79 16.82
CA GLY A 650 -25.81 -2.46 16.93
C GLY A 650 -26.38 -1.93 15.61
N ILE A 651 -26.47 -2.75 14.56
CA ILE A 651 -26.92 -2.34 13.22
C ILE A 651 -28.41 -2.00 13.26
N MET A 652 -29.23 -2.80 13.93
CA MET A 652 -30.68 -2.56 14.02
C MET A 652 -31.03 -1.29 14.80
N ALA A 653 -30.13 -0.83 15.67
CA ALA A 653 -30.22 0.43 16.40
C ALA A 653 -29.41 1.57 15.74
N ASN A 654 -28.80 1.33 14.56
CA ASN A 654 -27.87 2.23 13.87
C ASN A 654 -26.72 2.78 14.76
N SER A 655 -26.25 1.97 15.71
CA SER A 655 -25.15 2.30 16.60
C SER A 655 -23.81 2.10 15.90
N PHE A 656 -23.29 3.16 15.27
CA PHE A 656 -22.00 3.10 14.57
C PHE A 656 -20.84 2.70 15.49
N GLY A 657 -20.81 3.20 16.73
CA GLY A 657 -19.79 2.84 17.71
C GLY A 657 -19.85 1.36 18.12
N GLY A 658 -21.07 0.84 18.34
CA GLY A 658 -21.28 -0.59 18.64
C GLY A 658 -20.87 -1.49 17.48
N PHE A 659 -21.17 -1.07 16.25
CA PHE A 659 -20.77 -1.77 15.03
C PHE A 659 -19.25 -1.86 14.89
N LEU A 660 -18.53 -0.74 15.01
CA LEU A 660 -17.07 -0.74 14.94
C LEU A 660 -16.45 -1.62 16.03
N ASP A 661 -16.99 -1.57 17.25
CA ASP A 661 -16.50 -2.36 18.38
C ASP A 661 -16.68 -3.87 18.16
N LYS A 662 -17.88 -4.31 17.75
CA LYS A 662 -18.16 -5.73 17.54
C LYS A 662 -17.50 -6.30 16.29
N ARG A 663 -17.51 -5.57 15.18
CA ARG A 663 -16.90 -6.03 13.93
C ARG A 663 -15.37 -6.10 14.04
N SER A 664 -14.73 -5.15 14.73
CA SER A 664 -13.28 -5.25 14.98
C SER A 664 -12.89 -6.43 15.85
N GLU A 665 -13.70 -6.78 16.87
CA GLU A 665 -13.49 -7.99 17.68
C GLU A 665 -13.65 -9.26 16.83
N ARG A 666 -14.65 -9.31 15.95
CA ARG A 666 -14.86 -10.44 15.03
C ARG A 666 -13.71 -10.60 14.03
N ILE A 667 -13.20 -9.50 13.50
CA ILE A 667 -12.02 -9.45 12.62
C ILE A 667 -10.76 -9.94 13.35
N GLU A 668 -10.50 -9.45 14.57
CA GLU A 668 -9.37 -9.89 15.38
C GLU A 668 -9.40 -11.39 15.63
N ASN A 669 -10.57 -11.94 15.99
CA ASN A 669 -10.74 -13.37 16.22
C ASN A 669 -10.42 -14.19 14.96
N GLU A 670 -10.85 -13.75 13.77
CA GLU A 670 -10.53 -14.44 12.53
C GLU A 670 -9.03 -14.44 12.25
N PHE A 671 -8.36 -13.31 12.46
CA PHE A 671 -6.91 -13.23 12.32
C PHE A 671 -6.17 -14.14 13.29
N ARG A 672 -6.63 -14.25 14.55
CA ARG A 672 -6.05 -15.17 15.53
C ARG A 672 -6.11 -16.62 15.05
N VAL A 673 -7.26 -17.05 14.54
CA VAL A 673 -7.43 -18.39 13.95
C VAL A 673 -6.46 -18.61 12.79
N LEU A 674 -6.37 -17.65 11.88
CA LEU A 674 -5.50 -17.74 10.69
C LEU A 674 -4.00 -17.81 11.02
N VAL A 675 -3.58 -17.29 12.17
CA VAL A 675 -2.19 -17.40 12.65
C VAL A 675 -1.95 -18.59 13.59
N GLY A 676 -2.95 -19.46 13.77
CA GLY A 676 -2.89 -20.64 14.62
C GLY A 676 -2.94 -20.34 16.12
N LEU A 677 -3.46 -19.17 16.50
CA LEU A 677 -3.71 -18.81 17.90
C LEU A 677 -5.15 -19.15 18.30
N LYS A 678 -5.31 -19.50 19.58
CA LYS A 678 -6.62 -19.62 20.22
C LYS A 678 -7.40 -18.30 20.08
N THR A 679 -8.67 -18.42 19.74
CA THR A 679 -9.66 -17.32 19.81
C THR A 679 -9.74 -16.76 21.23
N LYS A 680 -10.31 -15.56 21.37
CA LYS A 680 -10.53 -14.97 22.70
C LYS A 680 -11.37 -15.89 23.60
N THR A 681 -12.39 -16.55 23.06
CA THR A 681 -13.22 -17.51 23.79
C THR A 681 -12.41 -18.72 24.24
N GLU A 682 -11.56 -19.29 23.37
CA GLU A 682 -10.64 -20.38 23.76
C GLU A 682 -9.63 -19.95 24.83
N GLN A 683 -9.13 -18.71 24.78
CA GLN A 683 -8.27 -18.16 25.83
C GLN A 683 -9.01 -17.98 27.15
N GLN A 684 -10.27 -17.53 27.11
CA GLN A 684 -11.12 -17.44 28.30
C GLN A 684 -11.46 -18.83 28.85
N LEU A 685 -11.65 -19.84 28.00
CA LEU A 685 -11.82 -21.22 28.47
C LEU A 685 -10.58 -21.75 29.21
N ASP A 686 -9.38 -21.25 28.86
CA ASP A 686 -8.15 -21.58 29.59
C ASP A 686 -8.03 -20.84 30.94
N THR A 687 -8.44 -19.56 31.02
CA THR A 687 -8.17 -18.68 32.18
C THR A 687 -9.37 -18.46 33.10
N GLU A 688 -10.58 -18.31 32.55
CA GLU A 688 -11.85 -18.07 33.24
C GLU A 688 -13.02 -18.80 32.54
N PRO A 689 -13.07 -20.15 32.61
CA PRO A 689 -13.98 -20.95 31.80
C PRO A 689 -15.47 -20.73 32.09
N SER A 690 -15.82 -20.18 33.25
CA SER A 690 -17.21 -19.82 33.60
C SER A 690 -17.75 -18.70 32.71
N GLY A 691 -16.91 -17.73 32.31
CA GLY A 691 -17.33 -16.56 31.54
C GLY A 691 -17.99 -16.91 30.20
N PRO A 692 -17.32 -17.68 29.32
CA PRO A 692 -17.91 -18.14 28.06
C PRO A 692 -19.21 -18.93 28.24
N VAL A 693 -19.31 -19.74 29.28
CA VAL A 693 -20.50 -20.55 29.58
C VAL A 693 -21.67 -19.66 30.03
N ASP A 694 -21.41 -18.65 30.86
CA ASP A 694 -22.43 -17.71 31.32
C ASP A 694 -22.97 -16.87 30.16
N VAL A 695 -22.09 -16.38 29.28
CA VAL A 695 -22.49 -15.68 28.04
C VAL A 695 -23.36 -16.58 27.16
N LEU A 696 -23.01 -17.86 27.06
CA LEU A 696 -23.76 -18.81 26.28
C LEU A 696 -25.16 -19.10 26.85
N GLU A 697 -25.29 -19.22 28.18
CA GLU A 697 -26.58 -19.36 28.86
C GLU A 697 -27.49 -18.15 28.57
N ILE A 698 -26.93 -16.93 28.56
CA ILE A 698 -27.66 -15.70 28.23
C ILE A 698 -28.15 -15.76 26.78
N LYS A 699 -27.27 -16.06 25.82
CA LYS A 699 -27.62 -16.13 24.39
C LYS A 699 -28.68 -17.19 24.10
N MET A 700 -28.59 -18.36 24.72
CA MET A 700 -29.61 -19.40 24.55
C MET A 700 -30.98 -18.95 25.08
N ARG A 701 -31.01 -18.24 26.22
CA ARG A 701 -32.26 -17.69 26.79
C ARG A 701 -32.87 -16.63 25.87
N GLU A 702 -32.05 -15.77 25.29
CA GLU A 702 -32.47 -14.75 24.33
C GLU A 702 -33.03 -15.39 23.06
N LEU A 703 -32.35 -16.40 22.51
CA LEU A 703 -32.84 -17.15 21.35
C LEU A 703 -34.21 -17.79 21.61
N LEU A 704 -34.38 -18.45 22.77
CA LEU A 704 -35.65 -19.04 23.15
C LEU A 704 -36.75 -17.98 23.24
N ARG A 705 -36.49 -16.89 23.94
CA ARG A 705 -37.43 -15.78 24.10
C ARG A 705 -37.88 -15.25 22.75
N GLU A 706 -36.94 -14.98 21.85
CA GLU A 706 -37.19 -14.46 20.51
C GLU A 706 -38.07 -15.41 19.70
N LYS A 707 -37.64 -16.67 19.52
CA LYS A 707 -38.35 -17.63 18.67
C LYS A 707 -39.73 -17.99 19.20
N LEU A 708 -39.86 -18.14 20.52
CA LEU A 708 -41.13 -18.51 21.14
C LEU A 708 -42.11 -17.34 21.17
N THR A 709 -41.64 -16.11 21.42
CA THR A 709 -42.49 -14.92 21.36
C THR A 709 -42.96 -14.65 19.93
N ALA A 710 -42.09 -14.81 18.94
CA ALA A 710 -42.47 -14.66 17.54
C ALA A 710 -43.54 -15.67 17.09
N ALA A 711 -43.45 -16.93 17.56
CA ALA A 711 -44.39 -17.98 17.17
C ALA A 711 -45.70 -17.99 17.98
N TYR A 712 -45.66 -17.64 19.27
CA TYR A 712 -46.79 -17.86 20.20
C TYR A 712 -47.24 -16.60 20.95
N GLY A 713 -46.60 -15.45 20.72
CA GLY A 713 -46.91 -14.19 21.41
C GLY A 713 -46.63 -14.25 22.92
N GLY A 714 -47.29 -13.38 23.70
CA GLY A 714 -47.11 -13.31 25.16
C GLY A 714 -47.54 -14.57 25.94
N GLU A 715 -48.22 -15.51 25.29
CA GLU A 715 -48.67 -16.77 25.91
C GLU A 715 -47.70 -17.94 25.67
N TYR A 716 -46.51 -17.68 25.12
CA TYR A 716 -45.57 -18.76 24.77
C TYR A 716 -45.20 -19.64 25.97
N TRP A 717 -45.20 -19.09 27.18
CA TRP A 717 -44.94 -19.86 28.40
C TRP A 717 -45.91 -21.03 28.54
N LEU A 718 -47.20 -20.81 28.32
CA LEU A 718 -48.22 -21.85 28.48
C LEU A 718 -48.32 -22.77 27.26
N LYS A 719 -48.09 -22.24 26.06
CA LYS A 719 -48.30 -22.97 24.79
C LYS A 719 -47.08 -23.75 24.31
N ALA A 720 -45.88 -23.27 24.57
CA ALA A 720 -44.66 -23.78 23.96
C ALA A 720 -43.69 -24.44 24.95
N VAL A 721 -43.77 -24.10 26.24
CA VAL A 721 -42.89 -24.68 27.27
C VAL A 721 -43.52 -25.98 27.84
N PRO A 722 -42.81 -27.12 27.79
CA PRO A 722 -43.31 -28.39 28.33
C PRO A 722 -43.75 -28.29 29.80
N ALA A 723 -44.77 -29.07 30.18
CA ALA A 723 -45.37 -29.00 31.52
C ALA A 723 -44.38 -29.33 32.64
N ASP A 724 -43.49 -30.30 32.44
CA ASP A 724 -42.44 -30.67 33.40
C ASP A 724 -41.40 -29.55 33.59
N VAL A 725 -41.07 -28.81 32.53
CA VAL A 725 -40.18 -27.65 32.59
C VAL A 725 -40.85 -26.49 33.33
N ARG A 726 -42.14 -26.23 33.07
CA ARG A 726 -42.91 -25.20 33.80
C ARG A 726 -42.97 -25.48 35.29
N MET A 727 -43.31 -26.71 35.68
CA MET A 727 -43.34 -27.12 37.10
C MET A 727 -41.98 -26.96 37.77
N THR A 728 -40.89 -27.22 37.05
CA THR A 728 -39.51 -27.04 37.56
C THR A 728 -39.20 -25.57 37.83
N ALA A 729 -39.58 -24.66 36.93
CA ALA A 729 -39.44 -23.22 37.14
C ALA A 729 -40.31 -22.73 38.31
N GLU A 730 -41.58 -23.13 38.35
CA GLU A 730 -42.54 -22.71 39.39
C GLU A 730 -42.03 -23.09 40.79
N LYS A 731 -41.52 -24.31 40.97
CA LYS A 731 -40.91 -24.74 42.24
C LYS A 731 -39.72 -23.86 42.65
N LYS A 732 -38.83 -23.53 41.70
CA LYS A 732 -37.66 -22.66 41.97
C LYS A 732 -38.10 -21.22 42.30
N ILE A 733 -39.14 -20.72 41.64
CA ILE A 733 -39.70 -19.38 41.88
C ILE A 733 -40.37 -19.34 43.25
N GLU A 734 -41.17 -20.34 43.63
CA GLU A 734 -41.79 -20.44 44.95
C GLU A 734 -40.73 -20.42 46.06
N ASP A 735 -39.64 -21.19 45.90
CA ASP A 735 -38.53 -21.20 46.86
C ASP A 735 -37.81 -19.83 46.93
N GLN A 736 -37.67 -19.13 45.81
CA GLN A 736 -37.07 -17.79 45.76
C GLN A 736 -37.96 -16.73 46.40
N VAL A 737 -39.27 -16.74 46.12
CA VAL A 737 -40.27 -15.82 46.68
C VAL A 737 -40.46 -16.05 48.18
N ARG A 738 -40.36 -17.30 48.65
CA ARG A 738 -40.34 -17.59 50.10
C ARG A 738 -39.17 -16.93 50.82
N ARG A 739 -38.03 -16.77 50.14
CA ARG A 739 -36.82 -16.11 50.69
C ARG A 739 -36.85 -14.59 50.49
N HIS A 740 -37.52 -14.11 49.45
CA HIS A 740 -37.56 -12.69 49.05
C HIS A 740 -38.99 -12.30 48.60
N SER A 741 -39.92 -12.22 49.56
CA SER A 741 -41.35 -12.06 49.28
C SER A 741 -41.72 -10.77 48.53
N TYR A 742 -40.91 -9.70 48.66
CA TYR A 742 -41.09 -8.42 47.97
C TYR A 742 -40.75 -8.48 46.46
N GLU A 743 -40.24 -9.61 45.95
CA GLU A 743 -39.87 -9.78 44.54
C GLU A 743 -40.90 -10.58 43.73
N ALA A 744 -42.01 -11.00 44.33
CA ALA A 744 -43.01 -11.87 43.69
C ALA A 744 -43.47 -11.35 42.31
N GLU A 745 -43.74 -10.04 42.21
CA GLU A 745 -44.18 -9.39 40.97
C GLU A 745 -43.11 -9.43 39.86
N LYS A 746 -41.82 -9.55 40.20
CA LYS A 746 -40.72 -9.60 39.22
C LYS A 746 -40.71 -10.90 38.42
N TYR A 747 -41.34 -11.96 38.92
CA TYR A 747 -41.28 -13.31 38.36
C TYR A 747 -42.54 -13.72 37.59
N GLU A 748 -43.47 -12.80 37.37
CA GLU A 748 -44.73 -13.08 36.68
C GLU A 748 -44.55 -13.25 35.16
N SER A 749 -43.62 -12.50 34.56
CA SER A 749 -43.39 -12.53 33.12
C SER A 749 -42.77 -13.85 32.65
N ALA A 750 -43.13 -14.29 31.45
CA ALA A 750 -42.57 -15.49 30.83
C ALA A 750 -41.03 -15.42 30.74
N ASP A 751 -40.50 -14.23 30.47
CA ASP A 751 -39.06 -13.95 30.36
C ASP A 751 -38.33 -14.12 31.70
N ALA A 752 -38.95 -13.64 32.78
CA ALA A 752 -38.40 -13.83 34.11
C ALA A 752 -38.38 -15.31 34.49
N LYS A 753 -39.43 -16.08 34.11
CA LYS A 753 -39.51 -17.52 34.37
C LYS A 753 -38.44 -18.32 33.63
N LEU A 754 -38.06 -17.93 32.41
CA LEU A 754 -36.93 -18.53 31.68
C LEU A 754 -35.61 -18.41 32.45
N SER A 755 -35.46 -17.41 33.33
CA SER A 755 -34.22 -17.23 34.10
C SER A 755 -33.97 -18.28 35.19
N PHE A 756 -34.99 -19.06 35.54
CA PHE A 756 -34.91 -20.13 36.54
C PHE A 756 -34.59 -21.50 35.94
N LEU A 757 -34.52 -21.59 34.62
CA LEU A 757 -34.27 -22.83 33.89
C LEU A 757 -32.77 -23.11 33.73
N ASP A 758 -32.42 -24.38 33.55
CA ASP A 758 -31.05 -24.79 33.21
C ASP A 758 -30.90 -25.20 31.73
N MET A 759 -29.66 -25.54 31.32
CA MET A 759 -29.37 -25.91 29.94
C MET A 759 -30.18 -27.11 29.42
N MET A 760 -30.55 -28.06 30.29
CA MET A 760 -31.36 -29.20 29.87
C MET A 760 -32.84 -28.84 29.76
N ASP A 761 -33.32 -27.92 30.60
CA ASP A 761 -34.64 -27.33 30.45
C ASP A 761 -34.76 -26.57 29.12
N TYR A 762 -33.74 -25.79 28.75
CA TYR A 762 -33.66 -25.16 27.43
C TYR A 762 -33.67 -26.18 26.29
N ALA A 763 -32.90 -27.26 26.40
CA ALA A 763 -32.88 -28.33 25.41
C ALA A 763 -34.28 -28.93 25.19
N LYS A 764 -35.02 -29.21 26.28
CA LYS A 764 -36.41 -29.71 26.20
C LYS A 764 -37.33 -28.75 25.46
N ILE A 765 -37.20 -27.45 25.71
CA ILE A 765 -37.98 -26.41 25.02
C ILE A 765 -37.65 -26.40 23.52
N VAL A 766 -36.35 -26.43 23.17
CA VAL A 766 -35.89 -26.49 21.76
C VAL A 766 -36.43 -27.73 21.05
N PHE A 767 -36.34 -28.91 21.67
CA PHE A 767 -36.82 -30.15 21.06
C PHE A 767 -38.34 -30.22 20.92
N ALA A 768 -39.09 -29.69 21.89
CA ALA A 768 -40.55 -29.60 21.81
C ALA A 768 -41.02 -28.66 20.69
N ASN A 769 -40.20 -27.68 20.33
CA ASN A 769 -40.50 -26.68 19.31
C ASN A 769 -39.55 -26.79 18.10
N TRP A 770 -39.12 -28.01 17.75
CA TRP A 770 -38.02 -28.23 16.81
C TRP A 770 -38.17 -27.50 15.47
N SER A 771 -39.39 -27.38 14.93
CA SER A 771 -39.64 -26.66 13.67
C SER A 771 -39.14 -25.21 13.70
N LEU A 772 -39.14 -24.54 14.85
CA LEU A 772 -38.64 -23.17 15.02
C LEU A 772 -37.10 -23.11 15.04
N PHE A 773 -36.42 -24.21 15.38
CA PHE A 773 -34.98 -24.26 15.62
C PHE A 773 -34.22 -25.17 14.63
N ALA A 774 -34.91 -25.89 13.74
CA ALA A 774 -34.31 -26.82 12.79
C ALA A 774 -33.36 -26.11 11.82
N GLY A 775 -33.72 -24.89 11.39
CA GLY A 775 -32.85 -24.04 10.56
C GLY A 775 -31.61 -23.54 11.27
N ILE A 776 -31.55 -23.70 12.60
CA ILE A 776 -30.44 -23.26 13.46
C ILE A 776 -29.46 -24.40 13.69
N PHE A 777 -29.95 -25.47 14.34
CA PHE A 777 -29.08 -26.51 14.87
C PHE A 777 -28.90 -27.70 13.92
N LYS A 778 -29.62 -27.73 12.79
CA LYS A 778 -29.56 -28.73 11.69
C LYS A 778 -29.90 -30.18 12.10
N SER A 779 -29.33 -30.71 13.18
CA SER A 779 -29.45 -32.10 13.64
C SER A 779 -29.86 -32.19 15.11
N LYS A 780 -30.93 -32.96 15.40
CA LYS A 780 -31.37 -33.22 16.79
C LYS A 780 -30.34 -34.00 17.60
N GLY A 781 -29.73 -35.02 16.98
CA GLY A 781 -28.80 -35.93 17.68
C GLY A 781 -27.50 -35.22 18.07
N GLU A 782 -26.98 -34.38 17.17
CA GLU A 782 -25.79 -33.56 17.41
C GLU A 782 -26.06 -32.53 18.52
N LEU A 783 -27.19 -31.83 18.44
CA LEU A 783 -27.60 -30.86 19.45
C LEU A 783 -27.75 -31.50 20.84
N GLN A 784 -28.36 -32.70 20.91
CA GLN A 784 -28.55 -33.41 22.18
C GLN A 784 -27.20 -33.76 22.84
N LYS A 785 -26.21 -34.19 22.03
CA LYS A 785 -24.86 -34.45 22.51
C LYS A 785 -24.22 -33.20 23.09
N TYR A 786 -24.24 -32.09 22.35
CA TYR A 786 -23.61 -30.85 22.81
C TYR A 786 -24.28 -30.24 24.05
N PHE A 787 -25.60 -30.33 24.20
CA PHE A 787 -26.28 -29.94 25.44
C PHE A 787 -25.82 -30.78 26.64
N LEU A 788 -25.61 -32.09 26.45
CA LEU A 788 -25.14 -32.98 27.51
C LEU A 788 -23.70 -32.65 27.91
N ASP A 789 -22.81 -32.49 26.92
CA ASP A 789 -21.41 -32.14 27.14
C ASP A 789 -21.29 -30.78 27.88
N LEU A 790 -22.06 -29.78 27.43
CA LEU A 790 -22.10 -28.47 28.08
C LEU A 790 -22.68 -28.52 29.50
N LYS A 791 -23.74 -29.29 29.74
CA LYS A 791 -24.33 -29.47 31.08
C LYS A 791 -23.29 -30.04 32.05
N ASN A 792 -22.58 -31.09 31.63
CA ASN A 792 -21.57 -31.74 32.46
C ASN A 792 -20.43 -30.78 32.78
N TYR A 793 -19.94 -30.07 31.76
CA TYR A 793 -18.90 -29.07 31.89
C TYR A 793 -19.29 -27.93 32.84
N ARG A 794 -20.45 -27.29 32.60
CA ARG A 794 -20.98 -26.20 33.42
C ARG A 794 -21.19 -26.59 34.87
N ASN A 795 -21.75 -27.78 35.13
CA ASN A 795 -21.97 -28.26 36.49
C ASN A 795 -20.66 -28.53 37.22
N ALA A 796 -19.65 -29.04 36.52
CA ALA A 796 -18.34 -29.22 37.11
C ALA A 796 -17.69 -27.88 37.48
N LEU A 797 -17.74 -26.88 36.59
CA LEU A 797 -17.26 -25.52 36.87
C LEU A 797 -17.99 -24.89 38.07
N LYS A 798 -19.33 -24.91 38.06
CA LYS A 798 -20.16 -24.27 39.10
C LYS A 798 -19.99 -24.90 40.49
N HIS A 799 -19.74 -26.20 40.55
CA HIS A 799 -19.55 -26.93 41.81
C HIS A 799 -18.08 -27.21 42.14
N ASN A 800 -17.15 -26.61 41.38
CA ASN A 800 -15.71 -26.81 41.50
C ASN A 800 -15.32 -28.30 41.59
N ARG A 801 -15.93 -29.13 40.75
CA ARG A 801 -15.68 -30.58 40.66
C ARG A 801 -14.57 -30.86 39.66
N ASP A 802 -13.75 -31.86 39.96
CA ASP A 802 -12.73 -32.35 39.02
C ASP A 802 -13.39 -32.94 37.76
N MET A 803 -12.81 -32.61 36.60
CA MET A 803 -13.19 -33.16 35.29
C MET A 803 -12.01 -33.92 34.71
N ASN A 804 -12.28 -35.04 34.04
CA ASN A 804 -11.23 -35.68 33.25
C ASN A 804 -10.95 -34.88 31.96
N ALA A 805 -9.79 -35.14 31.33
CA ALA A 805 -9.35 -34.38 30.16
C ALA A 805 -10.31 -34.50 28.96
N VAL A 806 -11.04 -35.61 28.84
CA VAL A 806 -12.01 -35.83 27.75
C VAL A 806 -13.28 -35.03 28.00
N GLU A 807 -13.81 -35.04 29.22
CA GLU A 807 -14.97 -34.25 29.64
C GLU A 807 -14.71 -32.75 29.48
N LYS A 808 -13.53 -32.29 29.90
CA LYS A 808 -13.10 -30.89 29.72
C LYS A 808 -13.11 -30.49 28.24
N ARG A 809 -12.45 -31.28 27.37
CA ARG A 809 -12.38 -30.99 25.93
C ARG A 809 -13.73 -31.06 25.24
N ASN A 810 -14.59 -32.02 25.59
CA ASN A 810 -15.94 -32.11 25.04
C ASN A 810 -16.79 -30.91 25.47
N GLY A 811 -16.65 -30.45 26.72
CA GLY A 811 -17.28 -29.24 27.23
C GLY A 811 -16.85 -27.98 26.48
N GLU A 812 -15.54 -27.78 26.32
CA GLU A 812 -14.96 -26.67 25.56
C GLU A 812 -15.42 -26.70 24.10
N ALA A 813 -15.39 -27.88 23.45
CA ALA A 813 -15.91 -28.06 22.11
C ALA A 813 -17.40 -27.75 22.00
N ALA A 814 -18.19 -28.07 23.04
CA ALA A 814 -19.60 -27.71 23.09
C ALA A 814 -19.80 -26.20 23.18
N VAL A 815 -19.02 -25.49 24.01
CA VAL A 815 -19.07 -24.02 24.09
C VAL A 815 -18.77 -23.40 22.72
N LEU A 816 -17.69 -23.82 22.07
CA LEU A 816 -17.31 -23.30 20.74
C LEU A 816 -18.34 -23.65 19.66
N TRP A 817 -18.91 -24.86 19.70
CA TRP A 817 -19.96 -25.27 18.77
C TRP A 817 -21.21 -24.40 18.94
N PHE A 818 -21.69 -24.22 20.18
CA PHE A 818 -22.83 -23.35 20.42
C PHE A 818 -22.54 -21.89 20.09
N GLU A 819 -21.35 -21.38 20.40
CA GLU A 819 -20.91 -20.04 20.01
C GLU A 819 -21.01 -19.87 18.48
N SER A 820 -20.53 -20.85 17.71
CA SER A 820 -20.61 -20.84 16.24
C SER A 820 -22.05 -20.91 15.71
N MET A 821 -22.95 -21.64 16.38
CA MET A 821 -24.34 -21.81 15.95
C MET A 821 -25.20 -20.60 16.34
N LEU A 822 -24.98 -20.03 17.51
CA LEU A 822 -25.73 -18.87 18.01
C LEU A 822 -25.28 -17.57 17.35
N SER A 823 -23.99 -17.43 17.02
CA SER A 823 -23.52 -16.38 16.10
C SER A 823 -24.09 -16.57 14.69
N TYR A 824 -24.47 -17.81 14.32
CA TYR A 824 -25.09 -18.09 13.03
C TYR A 824 -26.58 -17.73 12.95
N HIS A 825 -27.28 -17.53 14.07
CA HIS A 825 -28.75 -17.66 14.08
C HIS A 825 -29.51 -16.68 14.98
N GLY A 826 -28.92 -15.52 15.27
CA GLY A 826 -29.68 -14.29 15.52
C GLY A 826 -30.46 -13.88 14.25
N LYS A 827 -31.42 -14.72 13.85
CA LYS A 827 -32.37 -14.56 12.74
C LYS A 827 -33.69 -14.07 13.30
#